data_AF-A0A2H0Z6U1-F1
#
_entry.id   AF-A0A2H0Z6U1-F1
#
_cell.length_a   1.000
_cell.length_b   1.000
_cell.length_c   1.000
_cell.angle_alpha   90.00
_cell.angle_beta   90.00
_cell.angle_gamma   90.00
#
_symmetry.space_group_name_H-M   'P 1'
#
loop_
_entity.id
_entity.type
_entity.pdbx_description
1 polymer ?
#
loop_
_entity_poly.entity_id
_entity_poly.type
_entity_poly.pdbx_seq_one_letter_code
_entity_poly.pdbx_strand_id
1 'polypeptide(L)'
;MAFQSDLKTFSFSSPSSVSITEILDNFKRFSKLYSPVVKFKTAEKEIYTIPKMVLSDGRETLPVFTDDRLLDAPYVYKNTVEFLYHIFYSGGSGLFSFNPPFKKEFPGKEILLDLNTVSLITGFLQCEEEKERGPGSALKALNSCQFHKANYLAFKNINSGMDPFVYSEIFSMIGFYEKAVELIKTAANDNSLLAQARIKRMQGDLRGSAEMLNRIKDENLVWGKNMEYAWIHLLTGNVPQAQKIFSQLSGGAFKQEALFGNAIALLSQQNLGKETVAEAVTLLSSAAAMEGKNRLNILIYLGNLFFNMQDFIKAEDCYLKAFYSNPAPHITSLIGMAEIKRGKLKEAMGKANQCAIFDINSAVRILSALPPDYLSNDNSVSPEIMEPEEKAPESRAANPKEKNRETQASPSGGEASMEPADISARTAQRLKDEKNAKPGKAGVDFETNYETFSSIGKKTGGTEPSAGPGFLSRALTLASRLEEEFNKKIYFNYEGLTDIERKLRLTFIQEKLDQMEAIETVKDCSAFLCFFLKERFKARLMEYEDFDPWAWPIVINAGNSEVASFAIARIWQLLWTNKLPDQGWLLKYIQFLSNELAEASTARVAGLEAVKNKTRSHPEKIMDALMEHRKNIILASSLDETRDIELFRGGISKIDKALRENFKPGVPPTTDGWRLLRCYGHIFAEILMKDFKGTWFNVESNDGLWSLELPWRTYIFPVGKVYKAAANGENLLAYYDKLSSDKLSQII
;
A
#
# COMPACT_ATOMS: atom_id res chain seq x y z
N MET A 1 13.45 -17.93 54.80
CA MET A 1 12.51 -18.85 54.13
C MET A 1 12.75 -18.74 52.63
N ALA A 2 13.17 -19.84 52.03
CA ALA A 2 13.52 -19.93 50.63
C ALA A 2 12.25 -19.91 49.76
N PHE A 3 12.15 -18.93 48.88
CA PHE A 3 11.38 -19.03 47.64
C PHE A 3 12.37 -18.96 46.47
N GLN A 4 13.08 -20.07 46.27
CA GLN A 4 13.55 -20.44 44.94
C GLN A 4 12.30 -20.94 44.19
N SER A 5 11.68 -20.06 43.42
CA SER A 5 10.70 -20.45 42.40
C SER A 5 11.30 -20.17 41.03
N ASP A 6 11.76 -21.24 40.38
CA ASP A 6 12.00 -21.44 38.94
C ASP A 6 11.83 -20.23 38.00
N LEU A 7 12.62 -19.19 38.18
CA LEU A 7 12.99 -18.28 37.10
C LEU A 7 13.94 -19.07 36.19
N LYS A 8 13.38 -19.81 35.22
CA LYS A 8 14.17 -20.31 34.08
C LYS A 8 14.69 -19.08 33.32
N THR A 9 15.86 -18.59 33.72
CA THR A 9 16.55 -17.47 33.10
C THR A 9 16.69 -17.72 31.61
N PHE A 10 15.99 -16.90 30.82
CA PHE A 10 16.12 -16.82 29.38
C PHE A 10 17.43 -16.08 29.06
N SER A 11 18.51 -16.83 28.88
CA SER A 11 19.83 -16.31 28.57
C SER A 11 20.34 -16.97 27.30
N PHE A 12 20.45 -16.22 26.20
CA PHE A 12 21.33 -16.61 25.11
C PHE A 12 22.77 -16.42 25.59
N SER A 13 23.44 -17.52 25.90
CA SER A 13 24.83 -17.47 26.34
C SER A 13 25.74 -17.02 25.17
N SER A 14 26.36 -15.83 25.32
CA SER A 14 27.57 -15.35 24.60
C SER A 14 27.39 -14.80 23.16
N PRO A 15 28.31 -13.97 22.62
CA PRO A 15 28.10 -13.06 21.48
C PRO A 15 28.34 -13.67 20.09
N SER A 16 28.41 -15.00 19.98
CA SER A 16 28.35 -15.70 18.69
C SER A 16 26.90 -15.99 18.32
N SER A 17 26.49 -15.63 17.09
CA SER A 17 25.13 -15.75 16.55
C SER A 17 24.34 -16.97 17.06
N VAL A 18 23.25 -16.71 17.79
CA VAL A 18 22.28 -17.73 18.19
C VAL A 18 21.77 -18.44 16.93
N SER A 19 21.81 -19.77 16.91
CA SER A 19 21.33 -20.52 15.76
C SER A 19 19.81 -20.44 15.64
N ILE A 20 19.27 -20.48 14.42
CA ILE A 20 17.81 -20.50 14.21
C ILE A 20 17.15 -21.69 14.92
N THR A 21 17.80 -22.85 14.97
CA THR A 21 17.30 -24.02 15.69
C THR A 21 17.15 -23.76 17.19
N GLU A 22 18.14 -23.10 17.80
CA GLU A 22 18.09 -22.71 19.21
C GLU A 22 16.98 -21.69 19.47
N ILE A 23 16.76 -20.73 18.55
CA ILE A 23 15.62 -19.80 18.63
C ILE A 23 14.31 -20.59 18.62
N LEU A 24 14.12 -21.48 17.64
CA LEU A 24 12.89 -22.28 17.51
C LEU A 24 12.60 -23.07 18.80
N ASP A 25 13.55 -23.87 19.29
CA ASP A 25 13.34 -24.70 20.48
C ASP A 25 13.03 -23.89 21.74
N ASN A 26 13.58 -22.68 21.85
CA ASN A 26 13.27 -21.76 22.94
C ASN A 26 11.82 -21.28 22.90
N PHE A 27 11.26 -21.02 21.71
CA PHE A 27 9.88 -20.56 21.57
C PHE A 27 8.82 -21.60 21.99
N LYS A 28 9.15 -22.90 22.04
CA LYS A 28 8.25 -23.94 22.58
C LYS A 28 7.80 -23.68 24.03
N ARG A 29 8.60 -22.92 24.78
CA ARG A 29 8.37 -22.68 26.22
C ARG A 29 7.38 -21.54 26.47
N PHE A 30 7.06 -20.74 25.45
CA PHE A 30 6.18 -19.59 25.60
C PHE A 30 4.76 -19.96 25.15
N SER A 31 3.81 -19.92 26.09
CA SER A 31 2.39 -20.07 25.79
C SER A 31 1.73 -18.73 25.40
N LYS A 32 2.30 -17.62 25.88
CA LYS A 32 1.83 -16.26 25.63
C LYS A 32 2.99 -15.34 25.30
N LEU A 33 2.68 -14.31 24.52
CA LEU A 33 3.54 -13.15 24.28
C LEU A 33 2.80 -11.87 24.64
N TYR A 34 3.56 -10.87 25.04
CA TYR A 34 3.08 -9.63 25.62
C TYR A 34 3.66 -8.43 24.89
N SER A 35 2.96 -7.31 24.87
CA SER A 35 3.48 -6.05 24.34
C SER A 35 2.83 -4.86 25.04
N PRO A 36 3.60 -3.80 25.35
CA PRO A 36 3.03 -2.59 25.91
C PRO A 36 2.06 -1.98 24.91
N VAL A 37 1.04 -1.31 25.41
CA VAL A 37 0.12 -0.55 24.55
C VAL A 37 0.08 0.90 24.96
N VAL A 38 -0.10 1.78 23.99
CA VAL A 38 -0.28 3.21 24.19
C VAL A 38 -1.58 3.65 23.54
N LYS A 39 -2.20 4.68 24.11
CA LYS A 39 -3.36 5.34 23.52
C LYS A 39 -2.93 6.07 22.25
N PHE A 40 -3.68 5.86 21.18
CA PHE A 40 -3.52 6.48 19.88
C PHE A 40 -4.85 7.10 19.48
N LYS A 41 -4.84 8.40 19.17
CA LYS A 41 -6.05 9.14 18.81
C LYS A 41 -6.27 9.09 17.30
N THR A 42 -7.34 8.43 16.85
CA THR A 42 -7.80 8.55 15.46
C THR A 42 -8.75 9.75 15.33
N ALA A 43 -9.21 10.04 14.11
CA ALA A 43 -10.24 11.07 13.88
C ALA A 43 -11.57 10.70 14.56
N GLU A 44 -11.83 9.39 14.69
CA GLU A 44 -13.09 8.83 15.17
C GLU A 44 -13.06 8.51 16.68
N LYS A 45 -11.99 7.89 17.18
CA LYS A 45 -11.92 7.37 18.57
C LYS A 45 -10.48 7.20 19.05
N GLU A 46 -10.29 7.23 20.37
CA GLU A 46 -9.04 6.79 21.00
C GLU A 46 -8.99 5.26 21.03
N ILE A 47 -7.92 4.68 20.49
CA ILE A 47 -7.64 3.25 20.45
C ILE A 47 -6.30 2.92 21.10
N TYR A 48 -6.03 1.64 21.34
CA TYR A 48 -4.74 1.19 21.85
C TYR A 48 -3.91 0.54 20.75
N THR A 49 -2.62 0.88 20.68
CA THR A 49 -1.67 0.32 19.72
C THR A 49 -0.32 0.03 20.36
N ILE A 50 0.50 -0.82 19.74
CA ILE A 50 1.86 -1.09 20.21
C ILE A 50 2.76 0.10 19.85
N PRO A 51 3.48 0.70 20.82
CA PRO A 51 4.40 1.79 20.51
C PRO A 51 5.59 1.28 19.69
N LYS A 52 5.99 2.04 18.67
CA LYS A 52 7.24 1.79 17.95
C LYS A 52 8.43 2.22 18.81
N MET A 53 9.49 1.41 18.79
CA MET A 53 10.79 1.74 19.36
C MET A 53 11.79 2.02 18.23
N VAL A 54 12.71 2.94 18.48
CA VAL A 54 13.81 3.24 17.55
C VAL A 54 15.09 2.64 18.14
N LEU A 55 15.72 1.75 17.38
CA LEU A 55 17.01 1.16 17.75
C LEU A 55 18.14 2.20 17.66
N SER A 56 19.30 1.90 18.25
CA SER A 56 20.46 2.79 18.20
C SER A 56 20.97 3.10 16.79
N ASP A 57 20.61 2.28 15.80
CA ASP A 57 20.94 2.46 14.39
C ASP A 57 19.84 3.17 13.58
N GLY A 58 18.80 3.68 14.25
CA GLY A 58 17.71 4.44 13.63
C GLY A 58 16.58 3.58 13.05
N ARG A 59 16.68 2.24 13.08
CA ARG A 59 15.60 1.37 12.59
C ARG A 59 14.45 1.30 13.59
N GLU A 60 13.22 1.31 13.06
CA GLU A 60 12.01 1.09 13.87
C GLU A 60 11.78 -0.40 14.14
N THR A 61 11.30 -0.71 15.35
CA THR A 61 10.94 -2.05 15.79
C THR A 61 9.73 -2.02 16.71
N LEU A 62 9.01 -3.14 16.80
CA LEU A 62 7.95 -3.32 17.80
C LEU A 62 8.47 -4.15 18.97
N PRO A 63 8.24 -3.72 20.23
CA PRO A 63 8.63 -4.46 21.41
C PRO A 63 7.70 -5.64 21.69
N VAL A 64 8.29 -6.79 21.96
CA VAL A 64 7.59 -8.03 22.33
C VAL A 64 8.26 -8.60 23.57
N PHE A 65 7.47 -9.09 24.52
CA PHE A 65 7.95 -9.66 25.77
C PHE A 65 7.46 -11.08 25.93
N THR A 66 8.32 -11.93 26.51
CA THR A 66 8.02 -13.34 26.79
C THR A 66 7.43 -13.55 28.18
N ASP A 67 7.38 -12.51 29.00
CA ASP A 67 6.96 -12.54 30.41
C ASP A 67 6.30 -11.20 30.76
N ASP A 68 5.12 -11.23 31.38
CA ASP A 68 4.36 -10.03 31.76
C ASP A 68 5.03 -9.24 32.88
N ARG A 69 5.83 -9.89 33.74
CA ARG A 69 6.52 -9.23 34.85
C ARG A 69 7.50 -8.15 34.39
N LEU A 70 7.89 -8.20 33.11
CA LEU A 70 8.79 -7.22 32.47
C LEU A 70 8.07 -5.94 32.05
N LEU A 71 6.74 -5.95 32.08
CA LEU A 71 5.90 -4.83 31.68
C LEU A 71 5.23 -4.20 32.90
N ASP A 72 4.85 -2.94 32.72
CA ASP A 72 3.86 -2.28 33.55
C ASP A 72 2.60 -2.11 32.70
N ALA A 73 1.43 -2.20 33.33
CA ALA A 73 0.17 -1.89 32.68
C ALA A 73 0.16 -0.45 32.11
N PRO A 74 -0.50 -0.20 30.96
CA PRO A 74 -1.28 -1.15 30.17
C PRO A 74 -0.44 -1.96 29.17
N TYR A 75 -0.76 -3.25 29.04
CA TYR A 75 -0.21 -4.15 28.04
C TYR A 75 -1.27 -5.11 27.50
N VAL A 76 -1.02 -5.66 26.31
CA VAL A 76 -1.81 -6.73 25.72
C VAL A 76 -1.05 -8.05 25.78
N TYR A 77 -1.77 -9.17 25.82
CA TYR A 77 -1.20 -10.49 25.61
C TYR A 77 -2.05 -11.31 24.63
N LYS A 78 -1.42 -12.25 23.93
CA LYS A 78 -2.09 -13.28 23.13
C LYS A 78 -1.35 -14.60 23.25
N ASN A 79 -1.97 -15.70 22.79
CA ASN A 79 -1.23 -16.94 22.57
C ASN A 79 -0.05 -16.68 21.63
N THR A 80 1.09 -17.32 21.87
CA THR A 80 2.33 -17.11 21.10
C THR A 80 2.12 -17.19 19.58
N VAL A 81 1.40 -18.21 19.09
CA VAL A 81 1.18 -18.38 17.64
C VAL A 81 0.34 -17.23 17.09
N GLU A 82 -0.76 -16.90 17.76
CA GLU A 82 -1.66 -15.81 17.38
C GLU A 82 -0.94 -14.45 17.40
N PHE A 83 -0.12 -14.20 18.42
CA PHE A 83 0.65 -12.97 18.55
C PHE A 83 1.67 -12.83 17.41
N LEU A 84 2.47 -13.87 17.16
CA LEU A 84 3.45 -13.87 16.06
C LEU A 84 2.78 -13.75 14.69
N TYR A 85 1.59 -14.32 14.54
CA TYR A 85 0.79 -14.13 13.35
C TYR A 85 0.42 -12.67 13.15
N HIS A 86 -0.21 -12.04 14.15
CA HIS A 86 -0.63 -10.65 14.03
C HIS A 86 0.55 -9.69 13.84
N ILE A 87 1.67 -9.91 14.54
CA ILE A 87 2.82 -9.03 14.40
C ILE A 87 3.50 -9.17 13.02
N PHE A 88 3.46 -10.35 12.41
CA PHE A 88 3.93 -10.56 11.04
C PHE A 88 3.20 -9.65 10.04
N TYR A 89 1.90 -9.44 10.24
CA TYR A 89 1.04 -8.61 9.39
C TYR A 89 0.87 -7.17 9.89
N SER A 90 1.70 -6.70 10.83
CA SER A 90 1.53 -5.40 11.49
C SER A 90 1.87 -4.16 10.63
N GLY A 91 2.36 -4.34 9.40
CA GLY A 91 2.63 -3.26 8.43
C GLY A 91 3.72 -2.23 8.83
N GLY A 92 4.18 -2.21 10.09
CA GLY A 92 4.93 -1.09 10.67
C GLY A 92 6.44 -1.30 10.85
N SER A 93 6.92 -2.54 11.00
CA SER A 93 8.35 -2.81 11.20
C SER A 93 8.75 -4.17 10.63
N GLY A 94 9.77 -4.22 9.77
CA GLY A 94 10.35 -5.48 9.30
C GLY A 94 11.20 -6.22 10.35
N LEU A 95 11.26 -5.69 11.58
CA LEU A 95 12.12 -6.14 12.67
C LEU A 95 11.38 -6.03 14.01
N PHE A 96 11.53 -7.04 14.87
CA PHE A 96 10.85 -7.13 16.16
C PHE A 96 11.88 -7.34 17.27
N SER A 97 11.74 -6.57 18.34
CA SER A 97 12.64 -6.65 19.49
C SER A 97 11.99 -7.46 20.61
N PHE A 98 12.62 -8.58 20.96
CA PHE A 98 12.17 -9.49 22.01
C PHE A 98 12.92 -9.23 23.31
N ASN A 99 12.15 -8.93 24.37
CA ASN A 99 12.60 -8.49 25.67
C ASN A 99 13.59 -7.30 25.61
N PRO A 100 13.27 -6.20 24.91
CA PRO A 100 14.12 -5.02 24.90
C PRO A 100 14.28 -4.44 26.30
N PRO A 101 15.39 -3.72 26.57
CA PRO A 101 15.48 -2.86 27.75
C PRO A 101 14.40 -1.78 27.64
N PHE A 102 13.34 -1.92 28.44
CA PHE A 102 12.19 -1.01 28.41
C PHE A 102 12.11 -0.21 29.71
N LYS A 103 11.30 -0.65 30.69
CA LYS A 103 11.15 0.02 32.00
C LYS A 103 11.77 -0.74 33.17
N LYS A 104 11.75 -2.07 33.12
CA LYS A 104 12.35 -2.96 34.13
C LYS A 104 13.60 -3.59 33.54
N GLU A 105 14.69 -3.60 34.30
CA GLU A 105 15.90 -4.30 33.90
C GLU A 105 15.61 -5.80 33.83
N PHE A 106 15.77 -6.37 32.64
CA PHE A 106 15.72 -7.81 32.44
C PHE A 106 17.17 -8.32 32.28
N PRO A 107 17.59 -9.35 33.04
CA PRO A 107 18.94 -9.89 32.94
C PRO A 107 19.19 -10.67 31.63
N GLY A 108 18.15 -10.92 30.82
CA GLY A 108 18.28 -11.57 29.52
C GLY A 108 18.63 -10.59 28.40
N LYS A 109 19.25 -11.11 27.35
CA LYS A 109 19.68 -10.33 26.18
C LYS A 109 18.51 -10.09 25.23
N GLU A 110 18.36 -8.86 24.77
CA GLU A 110 17.47 -8.49 23.66
C GLU A 110 17.77 -9.31 22.40
N ILE A 111 16.74 -9.83 21.73
CA ILE A 111 16.87 -10.45 20.41
C ILE A 111 16.12 -9.63 19.38
N LEU A 112 16.75 -9.37 18.24
CA LEU A 112 16.10 -8.79 17.08
C LEU A 112 15.74 -9.91 16.09
N LEU A 113 14.46 -10.06 15.78
CA LEU A 113 13.95 -11.03 14.81
C LEU A 113 13.41 -10.31 13.58
N ASP A 114 13.79 -10.77 12.39
CA ASP A 114 13.22 -10.30 11.13
C ASP A 114 11.90 -11.02 10.81
N LEU A 115 11.14 -10.51 9.84
CA LEU A 115 9.88 -11.14 9.39
C LEU A 115 10.05 -12.60 8.99
N ASN A 116 11.16 -12.97 8.36
CA ASN A 116 11.37 -14.36 7.95
C ASN A 116 11.56 -15.28 9.16
N THR A 117 12.33 -14.83 10.16
CA THR A 117 12.52 -15.57 11.40
C THR A 117 11.21 -15.70 12.16
N VAL A 118 10.41 -14.63 12.25
CA VAL A 118 9.05 -14.69 12.79
C VAL A 118 8.19 -15.70 12.04
N SER A 119 8.21 -15.69 10.70
CA SER A 119 7.47 -16.68 9.91
C SER A 119 7.93 -18.12 10.18
N LEU A 120 9.23 -18.37 10.36
CA LEU A 120 9.76 -19.69 10.67
C LEU A 120 9.30 -20.17 12.05
N ILE A 121 9.34 -19.28 13.06
CA ILE A 121 8.86 -19.59 14.41
C ILE A 121 7.36 -19.88 14.39
N THR A 122 6.56 -19.04 13.74
CA THR A 122 5.11 -19.25 13.59
C THR A 122 4.82 -20.60 12.95
N GLY A 123 5.52 -20.93 11.86
CA GLY A 123 5.35 -22.22 11.17
C GLY A 123 5.78 -23.42 11.99
N PHE A 124 6.87 -23.30 12.74
CA PHE A 124 7.37 -24.33 13.64
C PHE A 124 6.36 -24.65 14.75
N LEU A 125 5.79 -23.62 15.40
CA LEU A 125 4.79 -23.80 16.45
C LEU A 125 3.46 -24.37 15.92
N GLN A 126 3.21 -24.30 14.61
CA GLN A 126 2.05 -24.91 13.93
C GLN A 126 2.29 -26.36 13.48
N CYS A 127 3.50 -26.89 13.61
CA CYS A 127 3.84 -28.25 13.22
C CYS A 127 3.67 -29.24 14.38
N GLU A 128 3.05 -30.37 14.09
CA GLU A 128 3.06 -31.54 14.99
C GLU A 128 4.26 -32.42 14.60
N GLU A 129 5.33 -32.39 15.39
CA GLU A 129 6.69 -32.87 15.02
C GLU A 129 6.79 -34.33 14.53
N GLU A 130 5.80 -35.19 14.83
CA GLU A 130 5.87 -36.63 14.54
C GLU A 130 5.22 -37.06 13.21
N LYS A 131 4.27 -36.29 12.66
CA LYS A 131 3.45 -36.74 11.50
C LYS A 131 3.84 -36.14 10.15
N GLU A 132 4.70 -35.13 10.15
CA GLU A 132 4.91 -34.26 8.97
C GLU A 132 6.37 -34.32 8.50
N ARG A 133 6.79 -35.50 8.02
CA ARG A 133 8.13 -35.73 7.45
C ARG A 133 8.08 -35.82 5.93
N GLY A 134 9.08 -35.20 5.27
CA GLY A 134 9.35 -35.34 3.85
C GLY A 134 9.08 -34.08 3.01
N PRO A 135 9.70 -33.94 1.82
CA PRO A 135 9.61 -32.74 0.98
C PRO A 135 8.19 -32.36 0.56
N GLY A 136 7.30 -33.35 0.39
CA GLY A 136 5.90 -33.12 0.00
C GLY A 136 5.03 -32.45 1.08
N SER A 137 5.48 -32.43 2.35
CA SER A 137 4.75 -31.81 3.45
C SER A 137 4.63 -30.29 3.30
N ALA A 138 5.69 -29.63 2.81
CA ALA A 138 5.69 -28.20 2.55
C ALA A 138 4.68 -27.82 1.45
N LEU A 139 4.64 -28.59 0.36
CA LEU A 139 3.68 -28.40 -0.73
C LEU A 139 2.23 -28.63 -0.27
N LYS A 140 2.00 -29.64 0.58
CA LYS A 140 0.67 -29.88 1.18
C LYS A 140 0.24 -28.68 2.04
N ALA A 141 1.11 -28.19 2.92
CA ALA A 141 0.83 -27.01 3.74
C ALA A 141 0.57 -25.76 2.90
N LEU A 142 1.33 -25.55 1.82
CA LEU A 142 1.12 -24.48 0.85
C LEU A 142 -0.28 -24.56 0.22
N ASN A 143 -0.69 -25.73 -0.24
CA ASN A 143 -2.01 -25.94 -0.85
C ASN A 143 -3.17 -25.82 0.15
N SER A 144 -2.91 -26.02 1.43
CA SER A 144 -3.86 -25.75 2.52
C SER A 144 -3.83 -24.29 3.01
N CYS A 145 -3.11 -23.39 2.31
CA CYS A 145 -2.94 -21.98 2.70
C CYS A 145 -2.26 -21.74 4.06
N GLN A 146 -1.52 -22.74 4.57
CA GLN A 146 -0.76 -22.64 5.82
C GLN A 146 0.67 -22.17 5.52
N PHE A 147 0.81 -20.93 5.05
CA PHE A 147 2.06 -20.45 4.44
C PHE A 147 3.26 -20.43 5.41
N HIS A 148 3.08 -19.99 6.66
CA HIS A 148 4.17 -19.99 7.63
C HIS A 148 4.65 -21.41 7.96
N LYS A 149 3.71 -22.34 8.13
CA LYS A 149 3.99 -23.77 8.28
C LYS A 149 4.74 -24.33 7.07
N ALA A 150 4.30 -23.99 5.86
CA ALA A 150 4.98 -24.38 4.63
C ALA A 150 6.43 -23.85 4.59
N ASN A 151 6.66 -22.60 5.02
CA ASN A 151 8.01 -22.01 5.10
C ASN A 151 8.91 -22.79 6.05
N TYR A 152 8.44 -23.09 7.27
CA TYR A 152 9.23 -23.89 8.21
C TYR A 152 9.50 -25.32 7.70
N LEU A 153 8.50 -26.00 7.13
CA LEU A 153 8.68 -27.33 6.56
C LEU A 153 9.65 -27.32 5.38
N ALA A 154 9.61 -26.30 4.53
CA ALA A 154 10.57 -26.13 3.44
C ALA A 154 11.99 -25.90 4.00
N PHE A 155 12.13 -24.99 4.97
CA PHE A 155 13.39 -24.70 5.66
C PHE A 155 14.03 -25.97 6.26
N LYS A 156 13.23 -26.79 6.96
CA LYS A 156 13.68 -28.04 7.57
C LYS A 156 14.18 -29.06 6.53
N ASN A 157 13.60 -29.07 5.33
CA ASN A 157 13.91 -30.03 4.28
C ASN A 157 14.92 -29.51 3.24
N ILE A 158 15.51 -28.32 3.41
CA ILE A 158 16.50 -27.76 2.45
C ILE A 158 17.61 -28.77 2.13
N ASN A 159 18.18 -29.38 3.17
CA ASN A 159 19.27 -30.36 3.03
C ASN A 159 18.80 -31.75 2.55
N SER A 160 17.49 -31.99 2.55
CA SER A 160 16.87 -33.26 2.13
C SER A 160 16.33 -33.21 0.70
N GLY A 161 16.77 -32.24 -0.11
CA GLY A 161 16.36 -32.12 -1.51
C GLY A 161 15.04 -31.38 -1.70
N MET A 162 14.76 -30.36 -0.87
CA MET A 162 13.61 -29.47 -1.10
C MET A 162 13.68 -28.86 -2.50
N ASP A 163 12.58 -28.91 -3.24
CA ASP A 163 12.49 -28.28 -4.55
C ASP A 163 12.58 -26.74 -4.40
N PRO A 164 13.61 -26.08 -4.96
CA PRO A 164 13.78 -24.64 -4.85
C PRO A 164 12.62 -23.86 -5.50
N PHE A 165 11.92 -24.43 -6.48
CA PHE A 165 10.75 -23.78 -7.10
C PHE A 165 9.55 -23.75 -6.16
N VAL A 166 9.30 -24.86 -5.45
CA VAL A 166 8.25 -24.92 -4.42
C VAL A 166 8.60 -23.95 -3.28
N TYR A 167 9.87 -23.88 -2.87
CA TYR A 167 10.25 -22.96 -1.79
C TYR A 167 10.15 -21.48 -2.22
N SER A 168 10.56 -21.17 -3.45
CA SER A 168 10.33 -19.85 -4.05
C SER A 168 8.85 -19.48 -4.10
N GLU A 169 7.97 -20.43 -4.40
CA GLU A 169 6.53 -20.21 -4.41
C GLU A 169 5.98 -19.91 -3.01
N ILE A 170 6.44 -20.62 -1.98
CA ILE A 170 6.09 -20.35 -0.58
C ILE A 170 6.52 -18.92 -0.19
N PHE A 171 7.76 -18.52 -0.50
CA PHE A 171 8.21 -17.15 -0.25
C PHE A 171 7.39 -16.11 -1.01
N SER A 172 7.00 -16.40 -2.25
CA SER A 172 6.15 -15.50 -3.04
C SER A 172 4.76 -15.33 -2.41
N MET A 173 4.17 -16.40 -1.87
CA MET A 173 2.87 -16.35 -1.20
C MET A 173 2.91 -15.62 0.16
N ILE A 174 4.07 -15.61 0.82
CA ILE A 174 4.29 -14.89 2.08
C ILE A 174 4.64 -13.39 1.83
N GLY A 175 5.08 -13.05 0.62
CA GLY A 175 5.50 -11.69 0.26
C GLY A 175 7.02 -11.45 0.25
N PHE A 176 7.84 -12.50 0.39
CA PHE A 176 9.30 -12.43 0.34
C PHE A 176 9.85 -12.57 -1.09
N TYR A 177 9.46 -11.67 -1.99
CA TYR A 177 9.80 -11.78 -3.41
C TYR A 177 11.30 -11.80 -3.72
N GLU A 178 12.11 -10.98 -3.02
CA GLU A 178 13.57 -10.95 -3.22
C GLU A 178 14.21 -12.29 -2.86
N LYS A 179 13.83 -12.86 -1.71
CA LYS A 179 14.30 -14.19 -1.27
C LYS A 179 13.81 -15.29 -2.21
N ALA A 180 12.58 -15.18 -2.74
CA ALA A 180 12.05 -16.10 -3.73
C ALA A 180 12.91 -16.11 -5.01
N VAL A 181 13.22 -14.94 -5.56
CA VAL A 181 14.09 -14.81 -6.74
C VAL A 181 15.49 -15.35 -6.44
N GLU A 182 16.05 -15.06 -5.27
CA GLU A 182 17.37 -15.56 -4.88
C GLU A 182 17.48 -17.09 -4.88
N LEU A 183 16.42 -17.80 -4.47
CA LEU A 183 16.41 -19.26 -4.48
C LEU A 183 16.52 -19.85 -5.90
N ILE A 184 15.95 -19.18 -6.90
CA ILE A 184 15.83 -19.71 -8.26
C ILE A 184 16.77 -19.05 -9.27
N LYS A 185 17.40 -17.92 -8.94
CA LYS A 185 18.27 -17.16 -9.87
C LYS A 185 19.46 -17.97 -10.39
N THR A 186 19.93 -18.94 -9.62
CA THR A 186 21.07 -19.80 -9.97
C THR A 186 20.68 -20.96 -10.90
N ALA A 187 19.40 -21.33 -10.93
CA ALA A 187 18.87 -22.33 -11.85
C ALA A 187 18.71 -21.69 -13.24
N ALA A 188 19.71 -21.83 -14.10
CA ALA A 188 19.68 -21.31 -15.48
C ALA A 188 18.81 -22.18 -16.41
N ASN A 189 17.55 -22.42 -16.04
CA ASN A 189 16.59 -23.23 -16.81
C ASN A 189 15.23 -22.52 -16.97
N ASP A 190 14.41 -23.04 -17.88
CA ASP A 190 13.14 -22.41 -18.24
C ASP A 190 12.10 -22.42 -17.11
N ASN A 191 12.17 -23.37 -16.17
CA ASN A 191 11.35 -23.37 -14.95
C ASN A 191 11.66 -22.15 -14.07
N SER A 192 12.93 -21.77 -13.96
CA SER A 192 13.33 -20.55 -13.25
C SER A 192 12.82 -19.30 -13.93
N LEU A 193 12.87 -19.24 -15.27
CA LEU A 193 12.30 -18.11 -16.01
C LEU A 193 10.79 -18.00 -15.79
N LEU A 194 10.06 -19.11 -15.77
CA LEU A 194 8.62 -19.12 -15.49
C LEU A 194 8.30 -18.65 -14.06
N ALA A 195 9.04 -19.14 -13.06
CA ALA A 195 8.86 -18.73 -11.68
C ALA A 195 9.23 -17.25 -11.46
N GLN A 196 10.31 -16.76 -12.09
CA GLN A 196 10.66 -15.34 -12.09
C GLN A 196 9.59 -14.48 -12.77
N ALA A 197 9.01 -14.94 -13.89
CA ALA A 197 7.92 -14.24 -14.56
C ALA A 197 6.71 -14.07 -13.63
N ARG A 198 6.33 -15.12 -12.90
CA ARG A 198 5.27 -15.08 -11.90
C ARG A 198 5.57 -14.08 -10.78
N ILE A 199 6.77 -14.13 -10.20
CA ILE A 199 7.18 -13.20 -9.13
C ILE A 199 7.13 -11.75 -9.62
N LYS A 200 7.70 -11.47 -10.79
CA LYS A 200 7.67 -10.13 -11.39
C LYS A 200 6.25 -9.61 -11.59
N ARG A 201 5.34 -10.48 -12.06
CA ARG A 201 3.91 -10.13 -12.16
C ARG A 201 3.31 -9.80 -10.80
N MET A 202 3.57 -10.61 -9.77
CA MET A 202 3.08 -10.35 -8.41
C MET A 202 3.62 -9.03 -7.83
N GLN A 203 4.82 -8.62 -8.24
CA GLN A 203 5.41 -7.32 -7.91
C GLN A 203 4.86 -6.14 -8.76
N GLY A 204 4.01 -6.41 -9.76
CA GLY A 204 3.49 -5.40 -10.69
C GLY A 204 4.39 -5.11 -11.91
N ASP A 205 5.55 -5.76 -12.04
CA ASP A 205 6.46 -5.64 -13.19
C ASP A 205 5.97 -6.52 -14.37
N LEU A 206 4.89 -6.09 -15.02
CA LEU A 206 4.27 -6.83 -16.14
C LEU A 206 5.21 -6.95 -17.34
N ARG A 207 6.01 -5.89 -17.60
CA ARG A 207 6.97 -5.89 -18.71
C ARG A 207 8.08 -6.91 -18.45
N GLY A 208 8.71 -6.87 -17.29
CA GLY A 208 9.74 -7.83 -16.94
C GLY A 208 9.19 -9.26 -16.87
N SER A 209 7.93 -9.45 -16.45
CA SER A 209 7.25 -10.74 -16.52
C SER A 209 7.17 -11.25 -17.97
N ALA A 210 6.67 -10.43 -18.90
CA ALA A 210 6.58 -10.77 -20.31
C ALA A 210 7.95 -11.06 -20.94
N GLU A 211 8.98 -10.28 -20.59
CA GLU A 211 10.36 -10.48 -21.04
C GLU A 211 10.91 -11.86 -20.60
N MET A 212 10.61 -12.31 -19.38
CA MET A 212 11.00 -13.65 -18.91
C MET A 212 10.25 -14.75 -19.65
N LEU A 213 8.94 -14.61 -19.87
CA LEU A 213 8.14 -15.58 -20.62
C LEU A 213 8.59 -15.75 -22.08
N ASN A 214 9.04 -14.67 -22.72
CA ASN A 214 9.55 -14.69 -24.08
C ASN A 214 10.86 -15.46 -24.22
N ARG A 215 11.63 -15.62 -23.13
CA ARG A 215 12.90 -16.35 -23.11
C ARG A 215 12.73 -17.86 -22.94
N ILE A 216 11.57 -18.32 -22.48
CA ILE A 216 11.24 -19.75 -22.32
C ILE A 216 11.09 -20.40 -23.70
N LYS A 217 11.83 -21.47 -23.93
CA LYS A 217 11.85 -22.28 -25.16
C LYS A 217 11.22 -23.66 -24.98
N ASP A 218 11.17 -24.18 -23.75
CA ASP A 218 10.61 -25.48 -23.43
C ASP A 218 9.09 -25.52 -23.67
N GLU A 219 8.67 -26.34 -24.63
CA GLU A 219 7.26 -26.53 -25.01
C GLU A 219 6.45 -27.21 -23.90
N ASN A 220 7.09 -27.96 -22.99
CA ASN A 220 6.40 -28.58 -21.86
C ASN A 220 5.85 -27.56 -20.87
N LEU A 221 6.38 -26.33 -20.88
CA LEU A 221 5.95 -25.24 -20.01
C LEU A 221 4.85 -24.37 -20.63
N VAL A 222 4.31 -24.75 -21.78
CA VAL A 222 3.29 -23.95 -22.51
C VAL A 222 2.08 -23.62 -21.64
N TRP A 223 1.63 -24.54 -20.79
CA TRP A 223 0.49 -24.31 -19.90
C TRP A 223 0.79 -23.27 -18.82
N GLY A 224 1.98 -23.34 -18.22
CA GLY A 224 2.42 -22.35 -17.23
C GLY A 224 2.65 -20.97 -17.87
N LYS A 225 3.27 -20.93 -19.05
CA LYS A 225 3.47 -19.71 -19.83
C LYS A 225 2.14 -19.06 -20.21
N ASN A 226 1.17 -19.85 -20.68
CA ASN A 226 -0.16 -19.36 -21.01
C ASN A 226 -0.91 -18.85 -19.77
N MET A 227 -0.75 -19.49 -18.60
CA MET A 227 -1.34 -18.99 -17.35
C MET A 227 -0.82 -17.59 -17.01
N GLU A 228 0.50 -17.38 -17.07
CA GLU A 228 1.08 -16.07 -16.79
C GLU A 228 0.70 -15.02 -17.86
N TYR A 229 0.65 -15.38 -19.16
CA TYR A 229 0.14 -14.47 -20.19
C TYR A 229 -1.34 -14.12 -20.00
N ALA A 230 -2.17 -15.06 -19.53
CA ALA A 230 -3.58 -14.78 -19.25
C ALA A 230 -3.70 -13.69 -18.17
N TRP A 231 -2.90 -13.80 -17.10
CA TRP A 231 -2.84 -12.75 -16.09
C TRP A 231 -2.29 -11.43 -16.62
N ILE A 232 -1.24 -11.43 -17.45
CA ILE A 232 -0.72 -10.21 -18.08
C ILE A 232 -1.78 -9.55 -18.96
N HIS A 233 -2.50 -10.31 -19.78
CA HIS A 233 -3.59 -9.80 -20.60
C HIS A 233 -4.71 -9.20 -19.74
N LEU A 234 -5.07 -9.84 -18.64
CA LEU A 234 -6.07 -9.31 -17.72
C LEU A 234 -5.62 -7.98 -17.11
N LEU A 235 -4.39 -7.92 -16.59
CA LEU A 235 -3.83 -6.74 -15.91
C LEU A 235 -3.51 -5.59 -16.88
N THR A 236 -3.34 -5.87 -18.17
CA THR A 236 -3.15 -4.86 -19.23
C THR A 236 -4.47 -4.41 -19.88
N GLY A 237 -5.62 -4.92 -19.42
CA GLY A 237 -6.94 -4.57 -19.93
C GLY A 237 -7.39 -5.33 -21.18
N ASN A 238 -6.61 -6.30 -21.68
CA ASN A 238 -7.02 -7.21 -22.76
C ASN A 238 -7.86 -8.38 -22.21
N VAL A 239 -9.00 -8.04 -21.63
CA VAL A 239 -9.93 -8.96 -20.96
C VAL A 239 -10.39 -10.13 -21.85
N PRO A 240 -10.79 -9.92 -23.13
CA PRO A 240 -11.28 -11.02 -23.97
C PRO A 240 -10.22 -12.11 -24.20
N GLN A 241 -8.97 -11.70 -24.41
CA GLN A 241 -7.88 -12.65 -24.62
C GLN A 241 -7.52 -13.39 -23.33
N ALA A 242 -7.52 -12.70 -22.18
CA ALA A 242 -7.32 -13.33 -20.89
C ALA A 242 -8.38 -14.40 -20.61
N GLN A 243 -9.67 -14.06 -20.80
CA GLN A 243 -10.79 -14.96 -20.57
C GLN A 243 -10.72 -16.21 -21.45
N LYS A 244 -10.36 -16.05 -22.73
CA LYS A 244 -10.15 -17.15 -23.67
C LYS A 244 -9.08 -18.12 -23.16
N ILE A 245 -7.94 -17.61 -22.71
CA ILE A 245 -6.84 -18.46 -22.23
C ILE A 245 -7.21 -19.13 -20.90
N PHE A 246 -7.79 -18.40 -19.93
CA PHE A 246 -8.22 -19.00 -18.66
C PHE A 246 -9.26 -20.11 -18.88
N SER A 247 -10.21 -19.92 -19.79
CA SER A 247 -11.21 -20.95 -20.13
C SER A 247 -10.60 -22.21 -20.75
N GLN A 248 -9.51 -22.07 -21.51
CA GLN A 248 -8.76 -23.23 -22.03
C GLN A 248 -8.02 -23.97 -20.92
N LEU A 249 -7.50 -23.24 -19.93
CA LEU A 249 -6.70 -23.80 -18.84
C LEU A 249 -7.53 -24.42 -17.70
N SER A 250 -8.85 -24.17 -17.65
CA SER A 250 -9.73 -24.66 -16.58
C SER A 250 -9.96 -26.17 -16.57
N GLY A 251 -9.50 -26.90 -17.58
CA GLY A 251 -9.54 -28.37 -17.63
C GLY A 251 -8.29 -29.07 -17.11
N GLY A 252 -7.20 -28.36 -16.79
CA GLY A 252 -5.87 -28.94 -16.55
C GLY A 252 -5.33 -28.80 -15.13
N ALA A 253 -4.01 -28.94 -14.98
CA ALA A 253 -3.29 -28.85 -13.71
C ALA A 253 -3.43 -27.47 -13.02
N PHE A 254 -3.74 -26.42 -13.77
CA PHE A 254 -3.93 -25.05 -13.27
C PHE A 254 -5.40 -24.69 -13.03
N LYS A 255 -6.30 -25.69 -12.96
CA LYS A 255 -7.75 -25.47 -12.92
C LYS A 255 -8.21 -24.46 -11.87
N GLN A 256 -7.72 -24.52 -10.63
CA GLN A 256 -8.14 -23.57 -9.58
C GLN A 256 -7.79 -22.12 -9.95
N GLU A 257 -6.54 -21.88 -10.39
CA GLU A 257 -6.06 -20.56 -10.78
C GLU A 257 -6.74 -20.07 -12.06
N ALA A 258 -7.01 -20.97 -13.01
CA ALA A 258 -7.73 -20.66 -14.24
C ALA A 258 -9.17 -20.23 -13.98
N LEU A 259 -9.90 -20.96 -13.12
CA LEU A 259 -11.26 -20.59 -12.72
C LEU A 259 -11.28 -19.25 -11.99
N PHE A 260 -10.31 -19.02 -11.11
CA PHE A 260 -10.14 -17.75 -10.43
C PHE A 260 -9.91 -16.60 -11.43
N GLY A 261 -8.91 -16.72 -12.31
CA GLY A 261 -8.61 -15.71 -13.32
C GLY A 261 -9.77 -15.46 -14.29
N ASN A 262 -10.50 -16.50 -14.69
CA ASN A 262 -11.69 -16.38 -15.54
C ASN A 262 -12.80 -15.56 -14.85
N ALA A 263 -13.05 -15.83 -13.56
CA ALA A 263 -14.03 -15.06 -12.81
C ALA A 263 -13.63 -13.59 -12.69
N ILE A 264 -12.35 -13.28 -12.45
CA ILE A 264 -11.87 -11.89 -12.41
C ILE A 264 -11.99 -11.23 -13.79
N ALA A 265 -11.71 -11.95 -14.88
CA ALA A 265 -11.90 -11.44 -16.23
C ALA A 265 -13.37 -11.09 -16.52
N LEU A 266 -14.32 -11.94 -16.13
CA LEU A 266 -15.76 -11.63 -16.22
C LEU A 266 -16.12 -10.37 -15.43
N LEU A 267 -15.58 -10.24 -14.21
CA LEU A 267 -15.85 -9.09 -13.34
C LEU A 267 -15.20 -7.77 -13.83
N SER A 268 -14.23 -7.85 -14.74
CA SER A 268 -13.52 -6.69 -15.30
C SER A 268 -14.18 -6.13 -16.58
N GLN A 269 -15.32 -6.68 -17.01
CA GLN A 269 -16.01 -6.22 -18.22
C GLN A 269 -16.79 -4.92 -17.96
N GLN A 270 -16.81 -4.00 -18.93
CA GLN A 270 -17.45 -2.67 -18.79
C GLN A 270 -18.99 -2.71 -18.62
N ASN A 271 -19.64 -3.82 -18.99
CA ASN A 271 -21.10 -3.99 -18.91
C ASN A 271 -21.46 -5.21 -18.08
N LEU A 272 -21.35 -5.10 -16.76
CA LEU A 272 -21.66 -6.17 -15.81
C LEU A 272 -23.16 -6.44 -15.74
N GLY A 273 -23.61 -7.52 -16.38
CA GLY A 273 -24.94 -8.07 -16.20
C GLY A 273 -25.07 -8.90 -14.93
N LYS A 274 -26.29 -9.06 -14.40
CA LYS A 274 -26.57 -9.96 -13.26
C LYS A 274 -26.15 -11.41 -13.56
N GLU A 275 -26.31 -11.84 -14.81
CA GLU A 275 -25.91 -13.18 -15.28
C GLU A 275 -24.38 -13.36 -15.22
N THR A 276 -23.61 -12.37 -15.69
CA THR A 276 -22.14 -12.35 -15.63
C THR A 276 -21.64 -12.43 -14.19
N VAL A 277 -22.27 -11.70 -13.27
CA VAL A 277 -21.95 -11.76 -11.84
C VAL A 277 -22.26 -13.15 -11.26
N ALA A 278 -23.41 -13.73 -11.58
CA ALA A 278 -23.77 -15.08 -11.12
C ALA A 278 -22.81 -16.16 -11.66
N GLU A 279 -22.36 -16.02 -12.91
CA GLU A 279 -21.33 -16.89 -13.49
C GLU A 279 -20.01 -16.76 -12.74
N ALA A 280 -19.54 -15.53 -12.48
CA ALA A 280 -18.32 -15.28 -11.71
C ALA A 280 -18.40 -15.87 -10.29
N VAL A 281 -19.54 -15.73 -9.58
CA VAL A 281 -19.78 -16.37 -8.29
C VAL A 281 -19.65 -17.89 -8.40
N THR A 282 -20.20 -18.49 -9.44
CA THR A 282 -20.16 -19.95 -9.67
C THR A 282 -18.73 -20.44 -9.89
N LEU A 283 -17.96 -19.73 -10.70
CA LEU A 283 -16.55 -20.03 -10.97
C LEU A 283 -15.70 -19.90 -9.70
N LEU A 284 -15.85 -18.81 -8.95
CA LEU A 284 -15.14 -18.58 -7.68
C LEU A 284 -15.51 -19.63 -6.63
N SER A 285 -16.79 -19.96 -6.49
CA SER A 285 -17.25 -20.98 -5.54
C SER A 285 -16.68 -22.36 -5.88
N SER A 286 -16.63 -22.70 -7.18
CA SER A 286 -16.02 -23.94 -7.67
C SER A 286 -14.51 -23.98 -7.38
N ALA A 287 -13.81 -22.85 -7.58
CA ALA A 287 -12.38 -22.74 -7.29
C ALA A 287 -12.08 -22.79 -5.78
N ALA A 288 -12.92 -22.19 -4.94
CA ALA A 288 -12.78 -22.18 -3.47
C ALA A 288 -12.99 -23.57 -2.83
N ALA A 289 -13.76 -24.43 -3.48
CA ALA A 289 -13.99 -25.82 -3.06
C ALA A 289 -12.76 -26.72 -3.32
N MET A 290 -11.85 -26.30 -4.20
CA MET A 290 -10.61 -27.02 -4.48
C MET A 290 -9.53 -26.66 -3.46
N GLU A 291 -8.70 -27.63 -3.08
CA GLU A 291 -7.45 -27.33 -2.38
C GLU A 291 -6.46 -26.66 -3.34
N GLY A 292 -5.67 -25.72 -2.83
CA GLY A 292 -4.65 -25.04 -3.59
C GLY A 292 -4.29 -23.69 -2.98
N LYS A 293 -3.08 -23.23 -3.28
CA LYS A 293 -2.47 -22.01 -2.73
C LYS A 293 -3.29 -20.73 -2.94
N ASN A 294 -4.16 -20.68 -3.96
CA ASN A 294 -4.96 -19.50 -4.28
C ASN A 294 -6.28 -19.44 -3.50
N ARG A 295 -6.63 -20.50 -2.76
CA ARG A 295 -7.93 -20.62 -2.08
C ARG A 295 -8.22 -19.45 -1.13
N LEU A 296 -7.21 -18.98 -0.40
CA LEU A 296 -7.34 -17.82 0.48
C LEU A 296 -7.79 -16.56 -0.29
N ASN A 297 -7.09 -16.23 -1.38
CA ASN A 297 -7.44 -15.09 -2.23
C ASN A 297 -8.84 -15.25 -2.82
N ILE A 298 -9.17 -16.44 -3.32
CA ILE A 298 -10.50 -16.74 -3.87
C ILE A 298 -11.61 -16.49 -2.84
N LEU A 299 -11.42 -16.94 -1.58
CA LEU A 299 -12.39 -16.70 -0.51
C LEU A 299 -12.56 -15.21 -0.20
N ILE A 300 -11.48 -14.44 -0.17
CA ILE A 300 -11.54 -12.99 0.04
C ILE A 300 -12.29 -12.31 -1.11
N TYR A 301 -11.98 -12.65 -2.36
CA TYR A 301 -12.68 -12.10 -3.53
C TYR A 301 -14.17 -12.48 -3.56
N LEU A 302 -14.49 -13.74 -3.25
CA LEU A 302 -15.87 -14.21 -3.16
C LEU A 302 -16.63 -13.49 -2.04
N GLY A 303 -15.99 -13.25 -0.90
CA GLY A 303 -16.54 -12.44 0.19
C GLY A 303 -16.84 -11.00 -0.24
N ASN A 304 -15.89 -10.34 -0.93
CA ASN A 304 -16.09 -8.99 -1.47
C ASN A 304 -17.26 -8.94 -2.47
N LEU A 305 -17.39 -9.98 -3.31
CA LEU A 305 -18.48 -10.11 -4.27
C LEU A 305 -19.84 -10.24 -3.57
N PHE A 306 -19.95 -11.10 -2.56
CA PHE A 306 -21.16 -11.22 -1.75
C PHE A 306 -21.49 -9.94 -1.00
N PHE A 307 -20.47 -9.24 -0.46
CA PHE A 307 -20.64 -7.97 0.21
C PHE A 307 -21.24 -6.91 -0.73
N ASN A 308 -20.73 -6.81 -1.96
CA ASN A 308 -21.25 -5.89 -2.99
C ASN A 308 -22.66 -6.25 -3.45
N MET A 309 -23.00 -7.55 -3.48
CA MET A 309 -24.36 -8.04 -3.71
C MET A 309 -25.30 -7.88 -2.50
N GLN A 310 -24.82 -7.28 -1.40
CA GLN A 310 -25.55 -7.10 -0.14
C GLN A 310 -25.92 -8.42 0.57
N ASP A 311 -25.30 -9.55 0.21
CA ASP A 311 -25.40 -10.82 0.93
C ASP A 311 -24.32 -10.89 2.01
N PHE A 312 -24.48 -10.06 3.05
CA PHE A 312 -23.48 -9.89 4.11
C PHE A 312 -23.25 -11.17 4.93
N ILE A 313 -24.21 -12.10 4.96
CA ILE A 313 -24.07 -13.38 5.65
C ILE A 313 -23.05 -14.27 4.92
N LYS A 314 -23.19 -14.42 3.60
CA LYS A 314 -22.22 -15.18 2.80
C LYS A 314 -20.87 -14.49 2.72
N ALA A 315 -20.85 -13.16 2.72
CA ALA A 315 -19.60 -12.40 2.78
C ALA A 315 -18.82 -12.72 4.06
N GLU A 316 -19.46 -12.62 5.23
CA GLU A 316 -18.87 -12.97 6.52
C GLU A 316 -18.40 -14.43 6.57
N ASP A 317 -19.19 -15.38 6.09
CA ASP A 317 -18.79 -16.80 6.03
C ASP A 317 -17.53 -17.03 5.19
N CYS A 318 -17.41 -16.36 4.03
CA CYS A 318 -16.21 -16.44 3.20
C CYS A 318 -14.98 -15.85 3.91
N TYR A 319 -15.13 -14.67 4.55
CA TYR A 319 -14.05 -14.06 5.30
C TYR A 319 -13.64 -14.86 6.53
N LEU A 320 -14.59 -15.50 7.23
CA LEU A 320 -14.29 -16.39 8.35
C LEU A 320 -13.49 -17.61 7.90
N LYS A 321 -13.87 -18.24 6.79
CA LYS A 321 -13.09 -19.34 6.18
C LYS A 321 -11.68 -18.91 5.79
N ALA A 322 -11.53 -17.70 5.27
CA ALA A 322 -10.23 -17.10 4.98
C ALA A 322 -9.43 -16.87 6.27
N PHE A 323 -10.06 -16.30 7.30
CA PHE A 323 -9.45 -16.01 8.61
C PHE A 323 -8.96 -17.26 9.33
N TYR A 324 -9.71 -18.38 9.29
CA TYR A 324 -9.27 -19.64 9.88
C TYR A 324 -8.02 -20.22 9.20
N SER A 325 -7.80 -19.88 7.93
CA SER A 325 -6.58 -20.28 7.21
C SER A 325 -5.44 -19.30 7.45
N ASN A 326 -5.77 -18.01 7.52
CA ASN A 326 -4.81 -16.92 7.66
C ASN A 326 -5.41 -15.78 8.52
N PRO A 327 -5.19 -15.73 9.85
CA PRO A 327 -5.79 -14.72 10.73
C PRO A 327 -5.10 -13.34 10.66
N ALA A 328 -4.98 -12.78 9.45
CA ALA A 328 -4.42 -11.45 9.25
C ALA A 328 -5.40 -10.31 9.67
N PRO A 329 -4.88 -9.18 10.20
CA PRO A 329 -5.70 -8.02 10.59
C PRO A 329 -6.59 -7.49 9.45
N HIS A 330 -6.09 -7.48 8.21
CA HIS A 330 -6.90 -7.03 7.08
C HIS A 330 -8.14 -7.91 6.84
N ILE A 331 -8.08 -9.23 7.04
CA ILE A 331 -9.25 -10.12 6.94
C ILE A 331 -10.20 -9.87 8.10
N THR A 332 -9.65 -9.60 9.29
CA THR A 332 -10.43 -9.21 10.46
C THR A 332 -11.21 -7.92 10.20
N SER A 333 -10.61 -6.96 9.48
CA SER A 333 -11.30 -5.75 9.03
C SER A 333 -12.48 -6.05 8.10
N LEU A 334 -12.33 -6.98 7.16
CA LEU A 334 -13.40 -7.38 6.24
C LEU A 334 -14.57 -8.05 6.99
N ILE A 335 -14.27 -8.87 8.00
CA ILE A 335 -15.27 -9.45 8.90
C ILE A 335 -16.01 -8.32 9.64
N GLY A 336 -15.27 -7.38 10.25
CA GLY A 336 -15.87 -6.23 10.95
C GLY A 336 -16.76 -5.39 10.05
N MET A 337 -16.37 -5.16 8.79
CA MET A 337 -17.21 -4.45 7.81
C MET A 337 -18.52 -5.20 7.50
N ALA A 338 -18.46 -6.54 7.36
CA ALA A 338 -19.65 -7.37 7.17
C ALA A 338 -20.57 -7.34 8.41
N GLU A 339 -19.99 -7.38 9.61
CA GLU A 339 -20.72 -7.28 10.88
C GLU A 339 -21.44 -5.94 11.04
N ILE A 340 -20.81 -4.82 10.66
CA ILE A 340 -21.44 -3.49 10.66
C ILE A 340 -22.70 -3.50 9.78
N LYS A 341 -22.59 -4.00 8.54
CA LYS A 341 -23.73 -4.05 7.61
C LYS A 341 -24.86 -4.97 8.08
N ARG A 342 -24.56 -5.93 8.97
CA ARG A 342 -25.54 -6.79 9.63
C ARG A 342 -26.11 -6.22 10.93
N GLY A 343 -25.65 -5.05 11.38
CA GLY A 343 -26.06 -4.43 12.64
C GLY A 343 -25.37 -5.01 13.88
N LYS A 344 -24.34 -5.84 13.71
CA LYS A 344 -23.51 -6.41 14.79
C LYS A 344 -22.42 -5.42 15.21
N LEU A 345 -22.82 -4.24 15.68
CA LEU A 345 -21.89 -3.12 15.91
C LEU A 345 -20.88 -3.39 17.05
N LYS A 346 -21.29 -4.18 18.05
CA LYS A 346 -20.43 -4.52 19.21
C LYS A 346 -19.30 -5.46 18.80
N GLU A 347 -19.63 -6.46 17.99
CA GLU A 347 -18.68 -7.41 17.42
C GLU A 347 -17.67 -6.68 16.53
N ALA A 348 -18.15 -5.81 15.64
CA ALA A 348 -17.31 -5.00 14.78
C ALA A 348 -16.37 -4.07 15.57
N MET A 349 -16.85 -3.44 16.64
CA MET A 349 -16.00 -2.65 17.55
C MET A 349 -14.90 -3.52 18.19
N GLY A 350 -15.25 -4.73 18.63
CA GLY A 350 -14.27 -5.71 19.11
C GLY A 350 -13.20 -6.03 18.06
N LYS A 351 -13.58 -6.16 16.78
CA LYS A 351 -12.65 -6.35 15.66
C LYS A 351 -11.77 -5.12 15.42
N ALA A 352 -12.32 -3.91 15.52
CA ALA A 352 -11.55 -2.68 15.39
C ALA A 352 -10.45 -2.60 16.45
N ASN A 353 -10.81 -2.90 17.70
CA ASN A 353 -9.88 -2.93 18.83
C ASN A 353 -8.83 -4.03 18.69
N GLN A 354 -9.20 -5.21 18.17
CA GLN A 354 -8.23 -6.27 17.85
C GLN A 354 -7.24 -5.84 16.77
N CYS A 355 -7.71 -5.20 15.70
CA CYS A 355 -6.86 -4.69 14.63
C CYS A 355 -5.93 -3.59 15.13
N ALA A 356 -6.43 -2.65 15.94
CA ALA A 356 -5.72 -1.45 16.38
C ALA A 356 -4.35 -1.72 17.03
N ILE A 357 -4.27 -2.87 17.73
CA ILE A 357 -3.05 -3.31 18.41
C ILE A 357 -1.90 -3.52 17.41
N PHE A 358 -2.19 -4.11 16.24
CA PHE A 358 -1.17 -4.56 15.29
C PHE A 358 -1.22 -3.84 13.95
N ASP A 359 -2.38 -3.38 13.49
CA ASP A 359 -2.59 -2.69 12.22
C ASP A 359 -3.67 -1.61 12.37
N ILE A 360 -3.20 -0.37 12.56
CA ILE A 360 -4.03 0.82 12.75
C ILE A 360 -4.91 1.06 11.52
N ASN A 361 -4.41 0.81 10.31
CA ASN A 361 -5.16 1.09 9.07
C ASN A 361 -6.41 0.21 8.97
N SER A 362 -6.27 -1.09 9.28
CA SER A 362 -7.42 -2.00 9.35
C SER A 362 -8.43 -1.59 10.43
N ALA A 363 -7.97 -1.06 11.56
CA ALA A 363 -8.85 -0.58 12.63
C ALA A 363 -9.63 0.67 12.20
N VAL A 364 -8.94 1.68 11.65
CA VAL A 364 -9.54 2.94 11.17
C VAL A 364 -10.61 2.67 10.10
N ARG A 365 -10.38 1.68 9.22
CA ARG A 365 -11.38 1.26 8.23
C ARG A 365 -12.71 0.82 8.87
N ILE A 366 -12.65 0.09 9.98
CA ILE A 366 -13.86 -0.35 10.70
C ILE A 366 -14.47 0.83 11.46
N LEU A 367 -13.65 1.63 12.16
CA LEU A 367 -14.11 2.76 12.97
C LEU A 367 -14.83 3.82 12.12
N SER A 368 -14.27 4.17 10.96
CA SER A 368 -14.87 5.12 10.02
C SER A 368 -16.20 4.64 9.41
N ALA A 369 -16.46 3.33 9.45
CA ALA A 369 -17.71 2.74 8.97
C ALA A 369 -18.79 2.59 10.05
N LEU A 370 -18.43 2.77 11.33
CA LEU A 370 -19.39 2.70 12.43
C LEU A 370 -20.25 3.98 12.50
N PRO A 371 -21.53 3.89 12.91
CA PRO A 371 -22.37 5.06 13.12
C PRO A 371 -21.77 6.02 14.17
N PRO A 372 -21.76 7.35 13.93
CA PRO A 372 -21.21 8.33 14.90
C PRO A 372 -21.82 8.22 16.29
N ASP A 373 -23.13 8.01 16.38
CA ASP A 373 -23.86 7.83 17.64
C ASP A 373 -23.38 6.60 18.43
N TYR A 374 -22.86 5.58 17.74
CA TYR A 374 -22.30 4.40 18.39
C TYR A 374 -20.91 4.67 18.97
N LEU A 375 -20.13 5.53 18.32
CA LEU A 375 -18.78 5.92 18.75
C LEU A 375 -18.79 6.86 19.97
N SER A 376 -19.79 7.74 20.04
CA SER A 376 -19.98 8.71 21.14
C SER A 376 -20.49 8.07 22.43
N ASN A 377 -21.20 6.95 22.33
CA ASN A 377 -21.56 6.16 23.49
C ASN A 377 -20.32 5.42 24.00
N ASP A 378 -20.13 5.35 25.33
CA ASP A 378 -19.04 4.60 25.97
C ASP A 378 -19.24 3.08 25.87
N ASN A 379 -19.59 2.60 24.67
CA ASN A 379 -19.72 1.20 24.30
C ASN A 379 -18.33 0.57 24.07
N SER A 380 -17.35 0.95 24.90
CA SER A 380 -16.00 0.44 24.82
C SER A 380 -16.02 -1.06 25.15
N VAL A 381 -15.96 -1.90 24.10
CA VAL A 381 -15.46 -3.26 24.25
C VAL A 381 -13.96 -3.10 24.46
N SER A 382 -13.53 -2.89 25.70
CA SER A 382 -12.10 -2.80 25.99
C SER A 382 -11.42 -4.05 25.41
N PRO A 383 -10.31 -3.90 24.67
CA PRO A 383 -9.48 -5.05 24.34
C PRO A 383 -9.08 -5.75 25.65
N GLU A 384 -8.67 -7.02 25.60
CA GLU A 384 -8.03 -7.69 26.76
C GLU A 384 -6.71 -6.98 27.11
N ILE A 385 -6.82 -5.79 27.70
CA ILE A 385 -5.75 -4.96 28.23
C ILE A 385 -5.77 -5.19 29.73
N MET A 386 -4.62 -5.56 30.26
CA MET A 386 -4.43 -5.54 31.70
C MET A 386 -4.25 -4.07 32.11
N GLU A 387 -5.27 -3.52 32.75
CA GLU A 387 -5.19 -2.19 33.37
C GLU A 387 -4.48 -2.28 34.73
N PRO A 388 -3.89 -1.18 35.23
CA PRO A 388 -3.35 -1.16 36.59
C PRO A 388 -4.47 -1.49 37.57
N GLU A 389 -4.26 -2.46 38.48
CA GLU A 389 -5.17 -2.63 39.62
C GLU A 389 -5.24 -1.29 40.36
N GLU A 390 -6.38 -0.60 40.29
CA GLU A 390 -6.65 0.52 41.18
C GLU A 390 -6.56 -0.01 42.60
N LYS A 391 -5.51 0.39 43.33
CA LYS A 391 -5.37 0.09 44.74
C LYS A 391 -6.61 0.63 45.45
N ALA A 392 -7.50 -0.27 45.84
CA ALA A 392 -8.66 0.06 46.65
C ALA A 392 -8.20 0.87 47.87
N PRO A 393 -8.91 1.95 48.25
CA PRO A 393 -8.57 2.70 49.45
C PRO A 393 -8.61 1.76 50.65
N GLU A 394 -7.54 1.75 51.44
CA GLU A 394 -7.39 0.96 52.67
C GLU A 394 -8.60 1.20 53.59
N SER A 395 -9.55 0.26 53.59
CA SER A 395 -10.65 0.27 54.54
C SER A 395 -10.15 -0.28 55.87
N ARG A 396 -10.34 0.56 56.90
CA ARG A 396 -9.96 0.34 58.28
C ARG A 396 -10.63 -0.93 58.83
N ALA A 397 -9.82 -1.73 59.51
CA ALA A 397 -10.21 -2.95 60.22
C ALA A 397 -11.46 -2.82 61.09
N ALA A 398 -12.35 -3.82 60.98
CA ALA A 398 -13.09 -4.38 62.11
C ALA A 398 -13.41 -5.86 61.83
N ASN A 399 -12.98 -6.70 62.75
CA ASN A 399 -13.01 -8.17 62.71
C ASN A 399 -14.31 -8.69 63.41
N PRO A 400 -14.54 -10.01 63.60
CA PRO A 400 -15.58 -10.78 62.90
C PRO A 400 -16.66 -11.36 63.85
N LYS A 401 -17.77 -11.89 63.30
CA LYS A 401 -18.54 -12.96 63.97
C LYS A 401 -19.15 -13.96 62.98
N GLU A 402 -18.88 -15.23 63.28
CA GLU A 402 -19.35 -16.46 62.67
C GLU A 402 -20.88 -16.62 62.70
N LYS A 403 -21.43 -17.36 61.72
CA LYS A 403 -22.31 -18.50 62.03
C LYS A 403 -22.48 -19.46 60.84
N ASN A 404 -22.19 -20.73 61.15
CA ASN A 404 -22.44 -21.94 60.38
C ASN A 404 -23.88 -22.12 59.90
N ARG A 405 -24.07 -22.74 58.72
CA ARG A 405 -24.88 -23.97 58.58
C ARG A 405 -24.70 -24.66 57.22
N GLU A 406 -24.18 -25.89 57.26
CA GLU A 406 -24.41 -26.94 56.26
C GLU A 406 -25.84 -27.47 56.35
N THR A 407 -26.49 -27.87 55.24
CA THR A 407 -26.93 -29.26 54.95
C THR A 407 -27.63 -29.39 53.59
N GLN A 408 -26.99 -30.16 52.69
CA GLN A 408 -27.42 -31.32 51.88
C GLN A 408 -28.83 -31.51 51.24
N ALA A 409 -28.74 -32.14 50.05
CA ALA A 409 -29.59 -33.16 49.37
C ALA A 409 -30.66 -32.67 48.35
N SER A 410 -30.48 -32.79 47.01
CA SER A 410 -30.48 -33.95 46.07
C SER A 410 -31.84 -34.06 45.29
N PRO A 411 -32.03 -34.92 44.26
CA PRO A 411 -31.86 -34.59 42.83
C PRO A 411 -33.03 -35.04 41.89
N SER A 412 -33.03 -34.60 40.63
CA SER A 412 -33.71 -35.27 39.49
C SER A 412 -33.16 -34.64 38.20
N GLY A 413 -32.63 -35.33 37.17
CA GLY A 413 -33.00 -36.63 36.62
C GLY A 413 -33.73 -36.39 35.29
N GLY A 414 -33.11 -36.72 34.15
CA GLY A 414 -33.79 -36.69 32.84
C GLY A 414 -32.85 -36.53 31.64
N GLU A 415 -32.36 -37.65 31.11
CA GLU A 415 -31.88 -37.80 29.74
C GLU A 415 -33.02 -37.56 28.72
N ALA A 416 -32.73 -37.01 27.54
CA ALA A 416 -33.33 -37.48 26.28
C ALA A 416 -32.66 -36.86 25.04
N SER A 417 -32.39 -37.78 24.10
CA SER A 417 -32.04 -37.63 22.69
C SER A 417 -33.22 -37.12 21.83
N MET A 418 -32.96 -36.38 20.74
CA MET A 418 -33.26 -36.79 19.35
C MET A 418 -33.21 -35.63 18.33
N GLU A 419 -32.89 -36.05 17.11
CA GLU A 419 -32.73 -35.40 15.81
C GLU A 419 -33.99 -34.72 15.21
N PRO A 420 -33.86 -34.02 14.05
CA PRO A 420 -34.67 -32.86 13.68
C PRO A 420 -35.91 -33.16 12.82
N ALA A 421 -36.90 -32.25 12.89
CA ALA A 421 -38.06 -32.24 12.02
C ALA A 421 -37.92 -31.22 10.87
N ASP A 422 -38.30 -31.70 9.68
CA ASP A 422 -38.46 -31.04 8.39
C ASP A 422 -39.20 -29.69 8.42
N ILE A 423 -38.66 -28.70 7.70
CA ILE A 423 -39.34 -27.46 7.32
C ILE A 423 -39.30 -27.34 5.78
N SER A 424 -40.14 -28.12 5.10
CA SER A 424 -40.41 -27.93 3.66
C SER A 424 -41.88 -27.51 3.45
N ALA A 425 -42.24 -26.26 3.79
CA ALA A 425 -43.59 -25.75 3.45
C ALA A 425 -43.80 -24.22 3.47
N ARG A 426 -42.76 -23.37 3.49
CA ARG A 426 -42.99 -21.90 3.58
C ARG A 426 -42.31 -21.01 2.53
N THR A 427 -41.71 -21.56 1.49
CA THR A 427 -40.99 -20.76 0.47
C THR A 427 -41.76 -20.54 -0.83
N ALA A 428 -42.98 -21.08 -0.99
CA ALA A 428 -43.72 -21.01 -2.26
C ALA A 428 -44.71 -19.83 -2.40
N GLN A 429 -44.87 -18.97 -1.38
CA GLN A 429 -45.94 -17.94 -1.38
C GLN A 429 -45.45 -16.48 -1.50
N ARG A 430 -44.17 -16.22 -1.80
CA ARG A 430 -43.62 -14.85 -1.85
C ARG A 430 -42.95 -14.47 -3.17
N LEU A 431 -43.40 -15.04 -4.28
CA LEU A 431 -42.89 -14.78 -5.64
C LEU A 431 -43.99 -14.30 -6.62
N LYS A 432 -44.93 -13.46 -6.18
CA LYS A 432 -45.94 -12.88 -7.09
C LYS A 432 -46.08 -11.34 -7.08
N ASP A 433 -45.39 -10.60 -6.22
CA ASP A 433 -45.62 -9.15 -6.09
C ASP A 433 -44.50 -8.21 -6.59
N GLU A 434 -43.44 -8.70 -7.24
CA GLU A 434 -42.36 -7.84 -7.77
C GLU A 434 -42.30 -7.78 -9.30
N LYS A 435 -43.45 -7.49 -9.96
CA LYS A 435 -43.49 -7.26 -11.42
C LYS A 435 -43.58 -5.79 -11.85
N ASN A 436 -43.49 -4.83 -10.94
CA ASN A 436 -43.50 -3.40 -11.28
C ASN A 436 -42.46 -2.60 -10.50
N ALA A 437 -41.18 -2.72 -10.89
CA ALA A 437 -40.16 -1.74 -10.52
C ALA A 437 -39.22 -1.50 -11.71
N LYS A 438 -39.07 -0.23 -12.10
CA LYS A 438 -38.22 0.24 -13.21
C LYS A 438 -36.73 -0.02 -12.90
N PRO A 439 -35.87 -0.26 -13.92
CA PRO A 439 -34.47 -0.56 -13.70
C PRO A 439 -33.67 0.71 -13.36
N GLY A 440 -33.14 0.78 -12.15
CA GLY A 440 -32.09 1.73 -11.78
C GLY A 440 -30.75 1.28 -12.36
N LYS A 441 -30.09 2.17 -13.11
CA LYS A 441 -28.70 2.00 -13.55
C LYS A 441 -27.78 2.25 -12.35
N ALA A 442 -27.26 1.18 -11.75
CA ALA A 442 -26.08 1.23 -10.89
C ALA A 442 -24.89 0.76 -11.73
N GLY A 443 -23.96 1.68 -12.03
CA GLY A 443 -22.65 1.31 -12.52
C GLY A 443 -21.89 0.61 -11.40
N VAL A 444 -21.36 -0.57 -11.69
CA VAL A 444 -20.61 -1.40 -10.75
C VAL A 444 -19.13 -1.13 -11.00
N ASP A 445 -18.48 -0.35 -10.14
CA ASP A 445 -17.02 -0.19 -10.15
C ASP A 445 -16.39 -1.40 -9.45
N PHE A 446 -15.91 -2.36 -10.23
CA PHE A 446 -14.98 -3.41 -9.77
C PHE A 446 -13.56 -2.90 -9.95
N GLU A 447 -12.99 -2.25 -8.93
CA GLU A 447 -11.54 -2.15 -8.81
C GLU A 447 -11.02 -3.53 -8.35
N THR A 448 -10.36 -4.23 -9.27
CA THR A 448 -9.72 -5.52 -9.07
C THR A 448 -8.48 -5.38 -8.19
N ASN A 449 -8.70 -5.25 -6.87
CA ASN A 449 -7.64 -5.22 -5.86
C ASN A 449 -6.90 -6.57 -5.76
N TYR A 450 -5.89 -6.76 -6.60
CA TYR A 450 -4.92 -7.87 -6.52
C TYR A 450 -3.89 -7.65 -5.39
N GLU A 451 -4.08 -6.62 -4.55
CA GLU A 451 -3.06 -6.11 -3.62
C GLU A 451 -3.00 -6.83 -2.26
N THR A 452 -3.84 -7.83 -2.00
CA THR A 452 -3.99 -8.44 -0.66
C THR A 452 -2.73 -9.13 -0.12
N PHE A 453 -1.68 -9.34 -0.94
CA PHE A 453 -0.36 -9.83 -0.51
C PHE A 453 0.83 -8.96 -0.94
N SER A 454 0.60 -7.92 -1.76
CA SER A 454 1.64 -6.98 -2.22
C SER A 454 2.05 -5.96 -1.14
N SER A 455 1.17 -5.72 -0.16
CA SER A 455 1.35 -4.74 0.91
C SER A 455 2.41 -5.09 1.97
N ILE A 456 2.94 -6.31 1.98
CA ILE A 456 3.93 -6.76 2.98
C ILE A 456 5.38 -6.62 2.47
N GLY A 457 5.58 -6.32 1.18
CA GLY A 457 6.90 -6.29 0.53
C GLY A 457 7.32 -4.96 -0.11
N LYS A 458 6.47 -3.93 -0.17
CA LYS A 458 6.84 -2.64 -0.80
C LYS A 458 7.69 -1.78 0.14
N LYS A 459 9.02 -1.89 0.05
CA LYS A 459 9.92 -0.77 0.36
C LYS A 459 10.09 0.09 -0.90
N THR A 460 9.75 1.38 -0.76
CA THR A 460 10.13 2.51 -1.62
C THR A 460 9.91 2.33 -3.12
N GLY A 461 8.70 2.64 -3.58
CA GLY A 461 8.39 2.82 -5.01
C GLY A 461 6.88 2.98 -5.19
N GLY A 462 6.43 4.22 -5.39
CA GLY A 462 5.02 4.60 -5.29
C GLY A 462 4.06 3.74 -6.13
N THR A 463 2.93 3.38 -5.52
CA THR A 463 1.63 3.18 -6.19
C THR A 463 0.53 2.97 -5.16
N GLU A 464 -0.49 3.82 -5.34
CA GLU A 464 -1.91 3.78 -4.98
C GLU A 464 -2.29 3.73 -3.49
N PRO A 465 -2.86 4.83 -2.93
CA PRO A 465 -3.36 4.84 -1.58
C PRO A 465 -4.68 4.06 -1.46
N SER A 466 -4.82 3.43 -0.30
CA SER A 466 -5.91 2.56 0.15
C SER A 466 -7.33 3.07 -0.09
N ALA A 467 -8.27 2.12 -0.11
CA ALA A 467 -9.72 2.23 -0.22
C ALA A 467 -10.43 3.11 0.84
N GLY A 468 -10.11 4.39 0.87
CA GLY A 468 -11.06 5.46 1.16
C GLY A 468 -11.72 5.94 -0.14
N PRO A 469 -12.72 6.84 -0.08
CA PRO A 469 -13.18 7.52 -1.28
C PRO A 469 -11.99 8.32 -1.83
N GLY A 470 -11.32 7.83 -2.87
CA GLY A 470 -10.07 8.39 -3.41
C GLY A 470 -10.20 9.89 -3.73
N PHE A 471 -9.09 10.61 -3.92
CA PHE A 471 -9.10 12.08 -4.09
C PHE A 471 -10.15 12.59 -5.09
N LEU A 472 -10.38 11.85 -6.18
CA LEU A 472 -11.37 12.16 -7.21
C LEU A 472 -12.83 12.11 -6.73
N SER A 473 -13.17 11.35 -5.69
CA SER A 473 -14.52 11.29 -5.12
C SER A 473 -15.02 12.66 -4.63
N ARG A 474 -14.10 13.52 -4.18
CA ARG A 474 -14.37 14.90 -3.76
C ARG A 474 -15.00 15.73 -4.87
N ALA A 475 -14.73 15.39 -6.14
CA ALA A 475 -15.33 16.04 -7.29
C ALA A 475 -16.85 15.89 -7.32
N LEU A 476 -17.36 14.69 -7.02
CA LEU A 476 -18.79 14.39 -6.99
C LEU A 476 -19.47 15.11 -5.81
N THR A 477 -18.84 15.07 -4.63
CA THR A 477 -19.32 15.77 -3.44
C THR A 477 -19.33 17.29 -3.64
N LEU A 478 -18.32 17.85 -4.33
CA LEU A 478 -18.31 19.26 -4.69
C LEU A 478 -19.42 19.60 -5.69
N ALA A 479 -19.60 18.79 -6.73
CA ALA A 479 -20.64 19.00 -7.74
C ALA A 479 -22.01 19.07 -7.06
N SER A 480 -22.36 18.12 -6.19
CA SER A 480 -23.63 18.15 -5.44
C SER A 480 -23.79 19.40 -4.57
N ARG A 481 -22.75 19.83 -3.85
CA ARG A 481 -22.79 21.07 -3.05
C ARG A 481 -23.00 22.31 -3.91
N LEU A 482 -22.35 22.38 -5.06
CA LEU A 482 -22.52 23.49 -5.99
C LEU A 482 -23.89 23.47 -6.68
N GLU A 483 -24.51 22.30 -6.86
CA GLU A 483 -25.89 22.22 -7.36
C GLU A 483 -26.88 22.91 -6.42
N GLU A 484 -26.71 22.71 -5.12
CA GLU A 484 -27.48 23.36 -4.07
C GLU A 484 -27.15 24.86 -4.00
N GLU A 485 -25.87 25.23 -4.01
CA GLU A 485 -25.40 26.62 -3.87
C GLU A 485 -25.81 27.50 -5.06
N PHE A 486 -25.72 26.99 -6.29
CA PHE A 486 -26.04 27.74 -7.50
C PHE A 486 -27.45 27.47 -8.05
N ASN A 487 -28.21 26.58 -7.41
CA ASN A 487 -29.55 26.17 -7.83
C ASN A 487 -29.62 25.77 -9.32
N LYS A 488 -28.63 25.01 -9.78
CA LYS A 488 -28.54 24.48 -11.15
C LYS A 488 -27.74 23.19 -11.18
N LYS A 489 -27.90 22.38 -12.22
CA LYS A 489 -27.09 21.16 -12.40
C LYS A 489 -25.63 21.50 -12.73
N ILE A 490 -24.70 20.79 -12.09
CA ILE A 490 -23.27 20.99 -12.28
C ILE A 490 -22.73 19.77 -13.02
N TYR A 491 -22.36 20.00 -14.29
CA TYR A 491 -21.86 18.95 -15.16
C TYR A 491 -20.32 18.99 -15.22
N PHE A 492 -19.69 17.83 -15.41
CA PHE A 492 -18.25 17.73 -15.65
C PHE A 492 -17.90 18.12 -17.11
N ASN A 493 -18.19 19.38 -17.46
CA ASN A 493 -17.95 19.97 -18.78
C ASN A 493 -17.33 21.38 -18.63
N TYR A 494 -17.20 22.12 -19.74
CA TYR A 494 -16.65 23.49 -19.73
C TYR A 494 -17.49 24.48 -18.91
N GLU A 495 -18.81 24.32 -18.88
CA GLU A 495 -19.69 25.17 -18.06
C GLU A 495 -19.45 24.90 -16.58
N GLY A 496 -19.35 23.63 -16.18
CA GLY A 496 -18.99 23.26 -14.81
C GLY A 496 -17.62 23.80 -14.39
N LEU A 497 -16.62 23.79 -15.27
CA LEU A 497 -15.32 24.43 -14.96
C LEU A 497 -15.45 25.95 -14.72
N THR A 498 -16.38 26.61 -15.40
CA THR A 498 -16.67 28.03 -15.16
C THR A 498 -17.31 28.23 -13.77
N ASP A 499 -18.14 27.28 -13.33
CA ASP A 499 -18.71 27.27 -11.98
C ASP A 499 -17.67 27.00 -10.90
N ILE A 500 -16.72 26.12 -11.16
CA ILE A 500 -15.56 25.89 -10.29
C ILE A 500 -14.71 27.15 -10.17
N GLU A 501 -14.42 27.81 -11.29
CA GLU A 501 -13.68 29.08 -11.26
C GLU A 501 -14.45 30.15 -10.47
N ARG A 502 -15.77 30.22 -10.65
CA ARG A 502 -16.63 31.13 -9.88
C ARG A 502 -16.54 30.84 -8.39
N LYS A 503 -16.61 29.57 -7.97
CA LYS A 503 -16.47 29.18 -6.56
C LYS A 503 -15.13 29.61 -5.98
N LEU A 504 -14.03 29.32 -6.68
CA LEU A 504 -12.68 29.73 -6.27
C LEU A 504 -12.57 31.24 -6.12
N ARG A 505 -13.11 32.03 -7.06
CA ARG A 505 -13.11 33.49 -6.96
C ARG A 505 -13.90 33.97 -5.74
N LEU A 506 -15.09 33.44 -5.51
CA LEU A 506 -15.92 33.83 -4.36
C LEU A 506 -15.24 33.52 -3.02
N THR A 507 -14.49 32.43 -2.93
CA THR A 507 -13.72 32.08 -1.74
C THR A 507 -12.56 33.06 -1.52
N PHE A 508 -11.72 33.28 -2.54
CA PHE A 508 -10.49 34.07 -2.39
C PHE A 508 -10.64 35.60 -2.50
N ILE A 509 -11.85 36.12 -2.79
CA ILE A 509 -12.16 37.57 -2.72
C ILE A 509 -12.47 38.03 -1.28
N GLN A 510 -12.83 37.12 -0.37
CA GLN A 510 -13.27 37.48 0.97
C GLN A 510 -12.14 38.11 1.81
N GLU A 511 -12.42 39.23 2.49
CA GLU A 511 -11.44 39.96 3.32
C GLU A 511 -10.93 39.15 4.53
N LYS A 512 -11.70 38.16 4.99
CA LYS A 512 -11.33 37.23 6.06
C LYS A 512 -11.51 35.80 5.59
N LEU A 513 -10.50 35.29 4.88
CA LEU A 513 -10.48 33.92 4.41
C LEU A 513 -10.07 32.98 5.54
N ASP A 514 -10.93 32.03 5.90
CA ASP A 514 -10.52 30.89 6.71
C ASP A 514 -9.55 30.02 5.89
N GLN A 515 -8.32 29.85 6.40
CA GLN A 515 -7.29 29.08 5.72
C GLN A 515 -7.67 27.61 5.55
N MET A 516 -8.40 27.02 6.50
CA MET A 516 -8.83 25.63 6.41
C MET A 516 -9.90 25.47 5.33
N GLU A 517 -10.88 26.37 5.28
CA GLU A 517 -11.90 26.40 4.23
C GLU A 517 -11.27 26.63 2.84
N ALA A 518 -10.27 27.50 2.75
CA ALA A 518 -9.54 27.75 1.51
C ALA A 518 -8.82 26.49 1.00
N ILE A 519 -8.14 25.77 1.89
CA ILE A 519 -7.44 24.52 1.56
C ILE A 519 -8.43 23.46 1.08
N GLU A 520 -9.54 23.26 1.80
CA GLU A 520 -10.54 22.25 1.42
C GLU A 520 -11.25 22.62 0.12
N THR A 521 -11.55 23.90 -0.10
CA THR A 521 -12.09 24.40 -1.37
C THR A 521 -11.12 24.14 -2.52
N VAL A 522 -9.83 24.43 -2.33
CA VAL A 522 -8.80 24.18 -3.34
C VAL A 522 -8.68 22.70 -3.66
N LYS A 523 -8.69 21.81 -2.66
CA LYS A 523 -8.65 20.37 -2.88
C LYS A 523 -9.90 19.87 -3.61
N ASP A 524 -11.09 20.33 -3.23
CA ASP A 524 -12.35 19.97 -3.87
C ASP A 524 -12.39 20.41 -5.35
N CYS A 525 -12.03 21.66 -5.63
CA CYS A 525 -11.98 22.20 -6.98
C CYS A 525 -10.89 21.52 -7.83
N SER A 526 -9.76 21.16 -7.21
CA SER A 526 -8.70 20.39 -7.87
C SER A 526 -9.15 18.98 -8.22
N ALA A 527 -9.86 18.30 -7.33
CA ALA A 527 -10.46 17.01 -7.61
C ALA A 527 -11.45 17.09 -8.77
N PHE A 528 -12.28 18.15 -8.83
CA PHE A 528 -13.18 18.38 -9.97
C PHE A 528 -12.41 18.55 -11.29
N LEU A 529 -11.35 19.36 -11.30
CA LEU A 529 -10.50 19.53 -12.49
C LEU A 529 -9.87 18.21 -12.93
N CYS A 530 -9.31 17.44 -12.00
CA CYS A 530 -8.72 16.13 -12.29
C CYS A 530 -9.77 15.13 -12.81
N PHE A 531 -10.97 15.12 -12.23
CA PHE A 531 -12.07 14.27 -12.70
C PHE A 531 -12.53 14.67 -14.10
N PHE A 532 -12.67 15.96 -14.37
CA PHE A 532 -12.96 16.47 -15.72
C PHE A 532 -11.90 16.00 -16.72
N LEU A 533 -10.61 16.11 -16.40
CA LEU A 533 -9.53 15.66 -17.26
C LEU A 533 -9.53 14.13 -17.47
N LYS A 534 -9.81 13.36 -16.42
CA LYS A 534 -9.99 11.90 -16.50
C LYS A 534 -11.10 11.55 -17.48
N GLU A 535 -12.26 12.17 -17.37
CA GLU A 535 -13.39 11.88 -18.26
C GLU A 535 -13.15 12.33 -19.70
N ARG A 536 -12.65 13.56 -19.87
CA ARG A 536 -12.49 14.24 -21.17
C ARG A 536 -11.31 13.73 -21.99
N PHE A 537 -10.19 13.44 -21.35
CA PHE A 537 -8.92 13.10 -21.99
C PHE A 537 -8.40 11.70 -21.62
N LYS A 538 -9.15 10.92 -20.84
CA LYS A 538 -8.70 9.61 -20.32
C LYS A 538 -7.40 9.73 -19.52
N ALA A 539 -7.29 10.84 -18.80
CA ALA A 539 -6.15 11.16 -17.97
C ALA A 539 -6.08 10.26 -16.72
N ARG A 540 -4.87 9.94 -16.28
CA ARG A 540 -4.60 9.20 -15.04
C ARG A 540 -3.90 10.11 -14.04
N LEU A 541 -4.44 10.21 -12.83
CA LEU A 541 -3.80 10.94 -11.73
C LEU A 541 -2.74 10.04 -11.09
N MET A 542 -1.53 10.57 -10.87
CA MET A 542 -0.45 9.87 -10.19
C MET A 542 -0.30 10.42 -8.78
N GLU A 543 -0.82 9.70 -7.79
CA GLU A 543 -0.76 10.10 -6.39
C GLU A 543 0.59 9.72 -5.76
N TYR A 544 1.18 10.63 -4.99
CA TYR A 544 2.42 10.42 -4.25
C TYR A 544 2.14 10.63 -2.76
N GLU A 545 2.27 9.59 -1.95
CA GLU A 545 1.95 9.63 -0.51
C GLU A 545 2.85 10.63 0.26
N ASP A 546 4.10 10.77 -0.16
CA ASP A 546 5.08 11.67 0.46
C ASP A 546 4.88 13.15 0.10
N PHE A 547 3.88 13.47 -0.73
CA PHE A 547 3.64 14.82 -1.21
C PHE A 547 2.18 15.22 -1.09
N ASP A 548 1.97 16.51 -0.80
CA ASP A 548 0.66 17.13 -0.95
C ASP A 548 0.14 17.02 -2.40
N PRO A 549 -1.20 17.09 -2.59
CA PRO A 549 -1.82 16.93 -3.91
C PRO A 549 -1.29 17.83 -5.02
N TRP A 550 -0.74 19.01 -4.71
CA TRP A 550 -0.17 19.91 -5.73
C TRP A 550 0.96 19.26 -6.54
N ALA A 551 1.66 18.27 -5.97
CA ALA A 551 2.77 17.60 -6.63
C ALA A 551 2.34 16.35 -7.41
N TRP A 552 1.05 16.04 -7.48
CA TRP A 552 0.53 14.87 -8.20
C TRP A 552 0.30 15.24 -9.68
N PRO A 553 1.07 14.67 -10.63
CA PRO A 553 0.88 14.93 -12.03
C PRO A 553 -0.32 14.15 -12.54
N ILE A 554 -0.99 14.73 -13.54
CA ILE A 554 -1.94 14.03 -14.38
C ILE A 554 -1.25 13.66 -15.68
N VAL A 555 -1.41 12.40 -16.07
CA VAL A 555 -0.78 11.83 -17.25
C VAL A 555 -1.86 11.54 -18.28
N ILE A 556 -1.68 12.06 -19.50
CA ILE A 556 -2.59 11.85 -20.62
C ILE A 556 -1.84 11.12 -21.73
N ASN A 557 -2.35 9.96 -22.13
CA ASN A 557 -1.79 9.18 -23.22
C ASN A 557 -2.43 9.61 -24.55
N ALA A 558 -1.64 10.14 -25.47
CA ALA A 558 -2.06 10.53 -26.82
C ALA A 558 -1.25 9.75 -27.87
N GLY A 559 -1.76 8.59 -28.28
CA GLY A 559 -1.07 7.70 -29.21
C GLY A 559 0.24 7.18 -28.61
N ASN A 560 1.37 7.46 -29.26
CA ASN A 560 2.72 7.07 -28.80
C ASN A 560 3.38 8.12 -27.90
N SER A 561 2.65 9.17 -27.53
CA SER A 561 3.17 10.27 -26.71
C SER A 561 2.43 10.37 -25.37
N GLU A 562 3.17 10.78 -24.35
CA GLU A 562 2.67 10.96 -22.99
C GLU A 562 2.78 12.45 -22.62
N VAL A 563 1.67 13.06 -22.24
CA VAL A 563 1.62 14.44 -21.74
C VAL A 563 1.38 14.41 -20.24
N ALA A 564 2.41 14.76 -19.47
CA ALA A 564 2.30 14.98 -18.03
C ALA A 564 2.07 16.48 -17.73
N SER A 565 1.13 16.79 -16.84
CA SER A 565 0.84 18.15 -16.39
C SER A 565 0.40 18.21 -14.93
N PHE A 566 0.66 19.32 -14.23
CA PHE A 566 0.33 19.50 -12.81
C PHE A 566 -0.98 20.28 -12.64
N ALA A 567 -2.09 19.60 -12.95
CA ALA A 567 -3.43 20.20 -12.91
C ALA A 567 -3.80 20.73 -11.52
N ILE A 568 -3.47 19.99 -10.45
CA ILE A 568 -3.80 20.40 -9.07
C ILE A 568 -3.02 21.67 -8.70
N ALA A 569 -1.74 21.76 -9.08
CA ALA A 569 -0.91 22.93 -8.79
C ALA A 569 -1.49 24.23 -9.35
N ARG A 570 -2.25 24.17 -10.45
CA ARG A 570 -2.92 25.32 -11.06
C ARG A 570 -3.87 25.99 -10.09
N ILE A 571 -4.70 25.21 -9.40
CA ILE A 571 -5.64 25.72 -8.40
C ILE A 571 -4.90 25.98 -7.08
N TRP A 572 -3.93 25.14 -6.74
CA TRP A 572 -3.14 25.27 -5.51
C TRP A 572 -2.34 26.57 -5.41
N GLN A 573 -1.95 27.17 -6.55
CA GLN A 573 -1.29 28.49 -6.58
C GLN A 573 -2.06 29.60 -5.86
N LEU A 574 -3.39 29.47 -5.75
CA LEU A 574 -4.23 30.39 -4.99
C LEU A 574 -3.82 30.45 -3.51
N LEU A 575 -3.40 29.32 -2.94
CA LEU A 575 -2.91 29.23 -1.56
C LEU A 575 -1.51 29.84 -1.38
N TRP A 576 -0.72 29.92 -2.45
CA TRP A 576 0.66 30.41 -2.37
C TRP A 576 0.78 31.91 -2.62
N THR A 577 0.02 32.43 -3.57
CA THR A 577 0.22 33.78 -4.10
C THR A 577 -0.79 34.79 -3.59
N ASN A 578 -1.89 34.34 -2.97
CA ASN A 578 -3.05 35.15 -2.61
C ASN A 578 -3.54 36.07 -3.75
N LYS A 579 -3.19 35.74 -4.99
CA LYS A 579 -3.50 36.53 -6.19
C LYS A 579 -4.40 35.71 -7.08
N LEU A 580 -5.57 36.25 -7.37
CA LEU A 580 -6.51 35.63 -8.31
C LEU A 580 -5.98 35.72 -9.74
N PRO A 581 -5.93 34.60 -10.48
CA PRO A 581 -5.63 34.60 -11.91
C PRO A 581 -6.70 35.35 -12.72
N ASP A 582 -6.38 35.61 -14.00
CA ASP A 582 -7.31 36.19 -14.96
C ASP A 582 -8.57 35.33 -15.15
N GLN A 583 -9.68 35.95 -15.54
CA GLN A 583 -10.91 35.21 -15.83
C GLN A 583 -10.73 34.19 -16.96
N GLY A 584 -11.27 32.99 -16.76
CA GLY A 584 -11.21 31.89 -17.72
C GLY A 584 -9.88 31.15 -17.73
N TRP A 585 -9.02 31.32 -16.72
CA TRP A 585 -7.69 30.71 -16.68
C TRP A 585 -7.73 29.16 -16.67
N LEU A 586 -8.75 28.56 -16.03
CA LEU A 586 -8.95 27.11 -16.11
C LEU A 586 -9.29 26.67 -17.54
N LEU A 587 -10.13 27.42 -18.25
CA LEU A 587 -10.47 27.13 -19.65
C LEU A 587 -9.26 27.30 -20.58
N LYS A 588 -8.43 28.34 -20.35
CA LYS A 588 -7.17 28.53 -21.08
C LYS A 588 -6.21 27.35 -20.85
N TYR A 589 -6.14 26.83 -19.63
CA TYR A 589 -5.36 25.63 -19.31
C TYR A 589 -5.90 24.38 -20.04
N ILE A 590 -7.22 24.16 -20.08
CA ILE A 590 -7.81 23.05 -20.85
C ILE A 590 -7.56 23.21 -22.35
N GLN A 591 -7.63 24.44 -22.88
CA GLN A 591 -7.32 24.73 -24.27
C GLN A 591 -5.84 24.44 -24.58
N PHE A 592 -4.93 24.83 -23.69
CA PHE A 592 -3.52 24.45 -23.77
C PHE A 592 -3.36 22.93 -23.85
N LEU A 593 -3.93 22.15 -22.92
CA LEU A 593 -3.84 20.69 -22.96
C LEU A 593 -4.43 20.11 -24.25
N SER A 594 -5.55 20.66 -24.74
CA SER A 594 -6.16 20.22 -26.00
C SER A 594 -5.22 20.44 -27.19
N ASN A 595 -4.54 21.59 -27.23
CA ASN A 595 -3.55 21.90 -28.26
C ASN A 595 -2.31 21.01 -28.12
N GLU A 596 -1.80 20.81 -26.91
CA GLU A 596 -0.68 19.90 -26.62
C GLU A 596 -0.98 18.49 -27.15
N LEU A 597 -2.17 17.97 -26.87
CA LEU A 597 -2.57 16.62 -27.28
C LEU A 597 -2.75 16.51 -28.80
N ALA A 598 -3.25 17.56 -29.45
CA ALA A 598 -3.36 17.60 -30.91
C ALA A 598 -1.98 17.62 -31.58
N GLU A 599 -1.01 18.32 -30.98
CA GLU A 599 0.35 18.46 -31.47
C GLU A 599 1.30 17.35 -31.02
N ALA A 600 0.87 16.46 -30.12
CA ALA A 600 1.74 15.49 -29.45
C ALA A 600 2.39 14.46 -30.42
N SER A 601 1.84 14.33 -31.63
CA SER A 601 2.40 13.53 -32.72
C SER A 601 3.57 14.19 -33.46
N THR A 602 3.79 15.48 -33.25
CA THR A 602 4.85 16.26 -33.91
C THR A 602 6.06 16.43 -33.01
N ALA A 603 7.24 16.18 -33.54
CA ALA A 603 8.49 16.41 -32.81
C ALA A 603 8.66 17.92 -32.60
N ARG A 604 8.56 18.36 -31.34
CA ARG A 604 8.77 19.76 -30.97
C ARG A 604 10.25 20.11 -30.93
N VAL A 605 10.54 21.36 -31.27
CA VAL A 605 11.89 21.91 -31.15
C VAL A 605 12.27 21.98 -29.67
N ALA A 606 13.32 21.26 -29.29
CA ALA A 606 13.79 21.13 -27.91
C ALA A 606 15.30 21.34 -27.79
N GLY A 607 15.81 21.45 -26.56
CA GLY A 607 17.25 21.44 -26.29
C GLY A 607 18.01 22.59 -26.97
N LEU A 608 19.19 22.28 -27.52
CA LEU A 608 20.06 23.26 -28.17
C LEU A 608 19.41 23.89 -29.41
N GLU A 609 18.58 23.14 -30.14
CA GLU A 609 17.89 23.65 -31.32
C GLU A 609 16.88 24.73 -30.94
N ALA A 610 16.11 24.51 -29.86
CA ALA A 610 15.18 25.50 -29.34
C ALA A 610 15.88 26.79 -28.90
N VAL A 611 17.04 26.66 -28.24
CA VAL A 611 17.85 27.82 -27.85
C VAL A 611 18.36 28.59 -29.07
N LYS A 612 18.87 27.90 -30.10
CA LYS A 612 19.32 28.53 -31.35
C LYS A 612 18.19 29.27 -32.05
N ASN A 613 17.00 28.67 -32.07
CA ASN A 613 15.80 29.24 -32.69
C ASN A 613 15.07 30.24 -31.78
N LYS A 614 15.57 30.47 -30.56
CA LYS A 614 14.93 31.29 -29.51
C LYS A 614 13.47 30.89 -29.25
N THR A 615 13.18 29.60 -29.35
CA THR A 615 11.86 29.02 -29.14
C THR A 615 11.63 28.78 -27.66
N ARG A 616 10.80 29.63 -27.03
CA ARG A 616 10.37 29.46 -25.64
C ARG A 616 9.24 28.45 -25.54
N SER A 617 9.23 27.63 -24.49
CA SER A 617 8.09 26.76 -24.18
C SER A 617 6.86 27.57 -23.79
N HIS A 618 5.69 26.96 -23.96
CA HIS A 618 4.43 27.55 -23.52
C HIS A 618 4.46 27.84 -22.00
N PRO A 619 3.86 28.95 -21.51
CA PRO A 619 3.85 29.28 -20.08
C PRO A 619 3.34 28.17 -19.17
N GLU A 620 2.31 27.44 -19.61
CA GLU A 620 1.80 26.27 -18.88
C GLU A 620 2.82 25.13 -18.78
N LYS A 621 3.60 24.90 -19.83
CA LYS A 621 4.67 23.90 -19.80
C LYS A 621 5.80 24.32 -18.85
N ILE A 622 6.15 25.60 -18.85
CA ILE A 622 7.11 26.18 -17.89
C ILE A 622 6.61 26.00 -16.46
N MET A 623 5.32 26.22 -16.22
CA MET A 623 4.71 25.98 -14.91
C MET A 623 4.79 24.51 -14.49
N ASP A 624 4.56 23.57 -15.41
CA ASP A 624 4.74 22.14 -15.12
C ASP A 624 6.19 21.81 -14.76
N ALA A 625 7.16 22.37 -15.49
CA ALA A 625 8.58 22.21 -15.17
C ALA A 625 8.96 22.84 -13.83
N LEU A 626 8.35 23.97 -13.44
CA LEU A 626 8.53 24.58 -12.12
C LEU A 626 8.01 23.65 -11.01
N MET A 627 6.86 23.00 -11.21
CA MET A 627 6.31 22.07 -10.22
C MET A 627 7.13 20.79 -10.11
N GLU A 628 7.55 20.23 -11.23
CA GLU A 628 8.46 19.08 -11.26
C GLU A 628 9.79 19.42 -10.57
N HIS A 629 10.33 20.62 -10.84
CA HIS A 629 11.54 21.09 -10.18
C HIS A 629 11.36 21.21 -8.66
N ARG A 630 10.28 21.86 -8.20
CA ARG A 630 9.98 22.00 -6.76
C ARG A 630 9.82 20.64 -6.08
N LYS A 631 9.11 19.70 -6.73
CA LYS A 631 8.96 18.31 -6.26
C LYS A 631 10.32 17.63 -6.10
N ASN A 632 11.20 17.75 -7.09
CA ASN A 632 12.54 17.16 -7.03
C ASN A 632 13.44 17.82 -5.97
N ILE A 633 13.29 19.11 -5.67
CA ILE A 633 14.02 19.75 -4.58
C ILE A 633 13.58 19.21 -3.20
N ILE A 634 12.27 19.05 -2.99
CA ILE A 634 11.76 18.44 -1.75
C ILE A 634 12.24 16.99 -1.64
N LEU A 635 12.16 16.23 -2.74
CA LEU A 635 12.70 14.86 -2.79
C LEU A 635 14.19 14.82 -2.44
N ALA A 636 14.98 15.74 -2.99
CA ALA A 636 16.40 15.81 -2.69
C ALA A 636 16.67 16.14 -1.21
N SER A 637 15.79 16.91 -0.55
CA SER A 637 15.93 17.18 0.88
C SER A 637 15.60 15.97 1.78
N SER A 638 14.88 14.97 1.27
CA SER A 638 14.53 13.76 2.03
C SER A 638 15.46 12.57 1.80
N LEU A 639 16.32 12.62 0.79
CA LEU A 639 17.30 11.57 0.49
C LEU A 639 18.61 11.77 1.26
N ASP A 640 19.14 10.71 1.86
CA ASP A 640 20.38 10.75 2.64
C ASP A 640 21.59 11.21 1.82
N GLU A 641 21.62 10.91 0.53
CA GLU A 641 22.71 11.24 -0.38
C GLU A 641 22.74 12.72 -0.80
N THR A 642 21.63 13.45 -0.62
CA THR A 642 21.49 14.85 -1.08
C THR A 642 21.09 15.83 0.01
N ARG A 643 20.59 15.37 1.17
CA ARG A 643 20.08 16.24 2.25
C ARG A 643 21.10 17.27 2.76
N ASP A 644 22.39 16.93 2.74
CA ASP A 644 23.47 17.79 3.23
C ASP A 644 24.05 18.74 2.15
N ILE A 645 23.46 18.74 0.94
CA ILE A 645 23.89 19.60 -0.16
C ILE A 645 23.17 20.95 -0.07
N GLU A 646 23.97 21.99 0.19
CA GLU A 646 23.51 23.36 0.28
C GLU A 646 23.01 23.91 -1.07
N LEU A 647 21.96 24.74 -1.04
CA LEU A 647 21.39 25.38 -2.23
C LEU A 647 22.12 26.70 -2.60
N PHE A 648 23.45 26.70 -2.50
CA PHE A 648 24.34 27.79 -2.91
C PHE A 648 25.68 27.22 -3.39
N ARG A 649 26.63 28.08 -3.79
CA ARG A 649 27.94 27.69 -4.36
C ARG A 649 28.64 26.51 -3.66
N GLY A 650 28.61 26.43 -2.32
CA GLY A 650 29.21 25.34 -1.55
C GLY A 650 28.64 23.96 -1.88
N GLY A 651 27.36 23.88 -2.21
CA GLY A 651 26.71 22.66 -2.67
C GLY A 651 27.24 22.12 -3.99
N ILE A 652 27.75 22.98 -4.89
CA ILE A 652 28.28 22.55 -6.19
C ILE A 652 29.52 21.68 -6.01
N SER A 653 30.40 22.03 -5.06
CA SER A 653 31.57 21.21 -4.73
C SER A 653 31.14 19.86 -4.14
N LYS A 654 30.08 19.83 -3.33
CA LYS A 654 29.52 18.58 -2.78
C LYS A 654 28.92 17.71 -3.90
N ILE A 655 28.19 18.30 -4.85
CA ILE A 655 27.68 17.58 -6.04
C ILE A 655 28.84 17.03 -6.87
N ASP A 656 29.83 17.85 -7.23
CA ASP A 656 30.98 17.41 -8.05
C ASP A 656 31.73 16.24 -7.40
N LYS A 657 31.94 16.31 -6.08
CA LYS A 657 32.53 15.23 -5.30
C LYS A 657 31.66 13.96 -5.35
N ALA A 658 30.38 14.08 -5.04
CA ALA A 658 29.45 12.95 -5.04
C ALA A 658 29.33 12.29 -6.42
N LEU A 659 29.36 13.08 -7.50
CA LEU A 659 29.36 12.55 -8.86
C LEU A 659 30.58 11.67 -9.14
N ARG A 660 31.77 12.09 -8.71
CA ARG A 660 33.03 11.32 -8.89
C ARG A 660 33.08 10.07 -8.02
N GLU A 661 32.51 10.13 -6.83
CA GLU A 661 32.51 9.00 -5.87
C GLU A 661 31.49 7.94 -6.28
N ASN A 662 30.30 8.36 -6.71
CA ASN A 662 29.16 7.46 -6.90
C ASN A 662 28.93 7.04 -8.37
N PHE A 663 29.46 7.79 -9.35
CA PHE A 663 29.24 7.53 -10.77
C PHE A 663 30.55 7.32 -11.51
N LYS A 664 30.64 6.19 -12.24
CA LYS A 664 31.81 5.86 -13.07
C LYS A 664 31.59 6.35 -14.51
N PRO A 665 32.52 7.14 -15.09
CA PRO A 665 32.42 7.58 -16.47
C PRO A 665 32.25 6.40 -17.45
N GLY A 666 31.38 6.56 -18.44
CA GLY A 666 31.06 5.53 -19.43
C GLY A 666 30.21 4.34 -18.94
N VAL A 667 29.87 4.28 -17.65
CA VAL A 667 28.96 3.25 -17.09
C VAL A 667 27.56 3.85 -16.93
N PRO A 668 26.51 3.24 -17.52
CA PRO A 668 25.15 3.73 -17.35
C PRO A 668 24.71 3.63 -15.87
N PRO A 669 24.03 4.65 -15.32
CA PRO A 669 23.50 4.61 -13.95
C PRO A 669 22.45 3.51 -13.76
N THR A 670 22.34 3.01 -12.53
CA THR A 670 21.18 2.20 -12.08
C THR A 670 19.91 3.06 -12.02
N THR A 671 18.74 2.45 -11.79
CA THR A 671 17.48 3.20 -11.60
C THR A 671 17.59 4.23 -10.48
N ASP A 672 18.14 3.84 -9.33
CA ASP A 672 18.38 4.76 -8.21
C ASP A 672 19.45 5.80 -8.54
N GLY A 673 20.48 5.39 -9.31
CA GLY A 673 21.48 6.31 -9.83
C GLY A 673 20.88 7.40 -10.71
N TRP A 674 19.93 7.07 -11.59
CA TRP A 674 19.21 8.06 -12.40
C TRP A 674 18.37 9.01 -11.55
N ARG A 675 17.67 8.48 -10.54
CA ARG A 675 16.92 9.31 -9.58
C ARG A 675 17.83 10.30 -8.85
N LEU A 676 19.00 9.84 -8.40
CA LEU A 676 19.97 10.66 -7.71
C LEU A 676 20.59 11.73 -8.61
N LEU A 677 20.97 11.38 -9.85
CA LEU A 677 21.45 12.35 -10.84
C LEU A 677 20.43 13.43 -11.14
N ARG A 678 19.16 13.07 -11.24
CA ARG A 678 18.05 14.01 -11.45
C ARG A 678 17.94 14.99 -10.28
N CYS A 679 18.05 14.50 -9.04
CA CYS A 679 18.08 15.33 -7.84
C CYS A 679 19.27 16.31 -7.86
N TYR A 680 20.49 15.83 -8.15
CA TYR A 680 21.66 16.70 -8.31
C TYR A 680 21.47 17.75 -9.42
N GLY A 681 20.87 17.36 -10.55
CA GLY A 681 20.53 18.25 -11.65
C GLY A 681 19.61 19.39 -11.23
N HIS A 682 18.55 19.07 -10.47
CA HIS A 682 17.63 20.08 -9.95
C HIS A 682 18.23 20.92 -8.83
N ILE A 683 19.05 20.37 -7.93
CA ILE A 683 19.80 21.18 -6.95
C ILE A 683 20.69 22.18 -7.69
N PHE A 684 21.42 21.73 -8.71
CA PHE A 684 22.25 22.63 -9.51
C PHE A 684 21.41 23.72 -10.20
N ALA A 685 20.25 23.37 -10.77
CA ALA A 685 19.31 24.35 -11.32
C ALA A 685 18.88 25.40 -10.28
N GLU A 686 18.51 24.97 -9.07
CA GLU A 686 18.09 25.84 -7.96
C GLU A 686 19.20 26.83 -7.56
N ILE A 687 20.46 26.36 -7.50
CA ILE A 687 21.62 27.21 -7.24
C ILE A 687 21.74 28.29 -8.32
N LEU A 688 21.63 27.92 -9.60
CA LEU A 688 21.69 28.89 -10.71
C LEU A 688 20.51 29.87 -10.68
N MET A 689 19.32 29.44 -10.30
CA MET A 689 18.16 30.32 -10.14
C MET A 689 18.39 31.34 -9.02
N LYS A 690 18.95 30.94 -7.88
CA LYS A 690 19.25 31.84 -6.76
C LYS A 690 20.41 32.79 -7.07
N ASP A 691 21.52 32.26 -7.53
CA ASP A 691 22.76 33.03 -7.68
C ASP A 691 22.75 33.90 -8.95
N PHE A 692 22.13 33.43 -10.01
CA PHE A 692 22.13 34.08 -11.33
C PHE A 692 20.77 34.55 -11.81
N LYS A 693 19.70 34.36 -11.03
CA LYS A 693 18.32 34.72 -11.43
C LYS A 693 17.90 34.04 -12.72
N GLY A 694 18.36 32.80 -12.94
CA GLY A 694 17.97 32.00 -14.09
C GLY A 694 16.46 31.72 -14.08
N THR A 695 15.86 31.68 -15.27
CA THR A 695 14.44 31.32 -15.44
C THR A 695 14.29 30.24 -16.50
N TRP A 696 13.36 29.31 -16.32
CA TRP A 696 13.09 28.29 -17.34
C TRP A 696 12.68 28.93 -18.67
N PHE A 697 13.30 28.46 -19.75
CA PHE A 697 13.14 28.98 -21.10
C PHE A 697 12.45 27.96 -22.03
N ASN A 698 13.12 26.85 -22.32
CA ASN A 698 12.57 25.73 -23.08
C ASN A 698 12.66 24.46 -22.24
N VAL A 699 11.52 23.81 -22.04
CA VAL A 699 11.33 22.62 -21.21
C VAL A 699 10.58 21.52 -21.99
N GLU A 700 10.75 21.52 -23.31
CA GLU A 700 10.24 20.46 -24.17
C GLU A 700 11.11 19.20 -24.01
N SER A 701 10.52 18.02 -24.21
CA SER A 701 11.18 16.71 -24.09
C SER A 701 11.66 16.38 -22.65
N ASN A 702 12.68 15.54 -22.53
CA ASN A 702 13.25 15.12 -21.26
C ASN A 702 13.96 16.27 -20.53
N ASP A 703 14.02 16.15 -19.21
CA ASP A 703 14.61 17.16 -18.31
C ASP A 703 16.09 17.46 -18.58
N GLY A 704 16.84 16.50 -19.10
CA GLY A 704 18.21 16.68 -19.56
C GLY A 704 18.36 17.74 -20.65
N LEU A 705 17.29 18.00 -21.43
CA LEU A 705 17.25 19.02 -22.48
C LEU A 705 16.61 20.34 -22.03
N TRP A 706 16.18 20.45 -20.77
CA TRP A 706 15.58 21.68 -20.27
C TRP A 706 16.62 22.78 -20.11
N SER A 707 16.25 23.99 -20.48
CA SER A 707 17.13 25.16 -20.49
C SER A 707 16.67 26.27 -19.56
N LEU A 708 17.61 26.86 -18.83
CA LEU A 708 17.49 28.12 -18.11
C LEU A 708 18.05 29.25 -18.95
N GLU A 709 17.32 30.36 -19.04
CA GLU A 709 17.81 31.64 -19.55
C GLU A 709 18.27 32.51 -18.37
N LEU A 710 19.52 32.96 -18.44
CA LEU A 710 20.11 33.93 -17.52
C LEU A 710 19.82 35.37 -17.97
N PRO A 711 19.91 36.37 -17.07
CA PRO A 711 19.64 37.77 -17.41
C PRO A 711 20.46 38.33 -18.58
N TRP A 712 21.68 37.83 -18.79
CA TRP A 712 22.56 38.21 -19.91
C TRP A 712 22.42 37.29 -21.13
N ARG A 713 21.24 36.67 -21.32
CA ARG A 713 20.87 35.84 -22.48
C ARG A 713 21.78 34.62 -22.73
N THR A 714 22.42 34.13 -21.68
CA THR A 714 23.11 32.83 -21.70
C THR A 714 22.12 31.73 -21.35
N TYR A 715 22.16 30.63 -22.09
CA TYR A 715 21.30 29.47 -21.86
C TYR A 715 22.10 28.33 -21.25
N ILE A 716 21.59 27.75 -20.16
CA ILE A 716 22.21 26.64 -19.44
C ILE A 716 21.26 25.45 -19.44
N PHE A 717 21.79 24.24 -19.62
CA PHE A 717 21.05 22.99 -19.45
C PHE A 717 21.46 22.34 -18.12
N PRO A 718 20.86 22.73 -16.97
CA PRO A 718 21.42 22.37 -15.67
C PRO A 718 21.44 20.86 -15.42
N VAL A 719 20.32 20.18 -15.67
CA VAL A 719 20.19 18.73 -15.50
C VAL A 719 21.10 18.00 -16.49
N GLY A 720 21.04 18.36 -17.77
CA GLY A 720 21.93 17.80 -18.79
C GLY A 720 23.41 18.02 -18.50
N LYS A 721 23.79 19.13 -17.86
CA LYS A 721 25.17 19.41 -17.46
C LYS A 721 25.63 18.46 -16.35
N VAL A 722 24.79 18.17 -15.36
CA VAL A 722 25.07 17.17 -14.32
C VAL A 722 25.19 15.77 -14.94
N TYR A 723 24.29 15.40 -15.86
CA TYR A 723 24.39 14.10 -16.56
C TYR A 723 25.70 13.98 -17.34
N LYS A 724 26.11 15.05 -18.03
CA LYS A 724 27.39 15.09 -18.76
C LYS A 724 28.60 15.02 -17.82
N ALA A 725 28.53 15.68 -16.67
CA ALA A 725 29.57 15.60 -15.64
C ALA A 725 29.72 14.18 -15.09
N ALA A 726 28.61 13.50 -14.80
CA ALA A 726 28.63 12.10 -14.37
C ALA A 726 29.17 11.16 -15.46
N ALA A 727 28.75 11.35 -16.71
CA ALA A 727 29.12 10.47 -17.82
C ALA A 727 30.58 10.63 -18.28
N ASN A 728 31.10 11.86 -18.27
CA ASN A 728 32.41 12.20 -18.86
C ASN A 728 33.46 12.64 -17.83
N GLY A 729 33.10 12.77 -16.55
CA GLY A 729 33.98 13.30 -15.51
C GLY A 729 34.27 14.81 -15.65
N GLU A 730 33.36 15.59 -16.25
CA GLU A 730 33.53 17.05 -16.34
C GLU A 730 33.44 17.70 -14.96
N ASN A 731 34.26 18.73 -14.73
CA ASN A 731 34.27 19.48 -13.47
C ASN A 731 33.12 20.52 -13.45
N LEU A 732 32.11 20.25 -12.61
CA LEU A 732 30.92 21.09 -12.46
C LEU A 732 31.23 22.43 -11.78
N LEU A 733 32.15 22.43 -10.81
CA LEU A 733 32.58 23.65 -10.11
C LEU A 733 33.29 24.62 -11.05
N ALA A 734 34.21 24.12 -11.88
CA ALA A 734 34.90 24.93 -12.88
C ALA A 734 33.92 25.54 -13.89
N TYR A 735 32.86 24.80 -14.25
CA TYR A 735 31.80 25.33 -15.11
C TYR A 735 31.01 26.46 -14.44
N TYR A 736 30.66 26.31 -13.16
CA TYR A 736 29.99 27.38 -12.40
C TYR A 736 30.86 28.62 -12.22
N ASP A 737 32.15 28.45 -11.94
CA ASP A 737 33.09 29.57 -11.78
C ASP A 737 33.25 30.36 -13.09
N LYS A 738 33.20 29.68 -14.23
CA LYS A 738 33.12 30.32 -15.55
C LYS A 738 31.86 31.17 -15.68
N LEU A 739 30.68 30.64 -15.34
CA LEU A 739 29.43 31.40 -15.37
C LEU A 739 29.45 32.62 -14.42
N SER A 740 30.07 32.47 -13.26
CA SER A 740 30.26 33.57 -12.30
C SER A 740 31.15 34.67 -12.88
N SER A 741 32.22 34.30 -13.59
CA SER A 741 33.11 35.23 -14.27
C SER A 741 32.42 35.94 -15.43
N ASP A 742 31.64 35.20 -16.22
CA ASP A 742 30.83 35.74 -17.32
C ASP A 742 29.82 36.77 -16.78
N LYS A 743 29.16 36.49 -15.65
CA LYS A 743 28.26 37.45 -14.98
C LYS A 743 28.97 38.75 -14.60
N LEU A 744 30.17 38.67 -14.01
CA LEU A 744 30.95 39.85 -13.64
C LEU A 744 31.33 40.68 -14.88
N SER A 745 31.68 40.03 -15.98
CA SER A 745 32.03 40.71 -17.24
C SER A 745 30.88 41.47 -17.91
N GLN A 746 29.63 41.16 -17.56
CA GLN A 746 28.43 41.82 -18.09
C GLN A 746 27.91 42.95 -17.19
N ILE A 747 28.41 43.04 -15.94
CA ILE A 747 28.04 44.09 -14.97
C ILE A 747 29.00 45.29 -15.08
N ILE A 748 30.25 45.04 -15.49
CA ILE A 748 31.23 46.06 -15.87
C ILE A 748 30.96 46.52 -17.29
#